data_AF-A0A8H7HUE9-F1
#
_entry.id   AF-A0A8H7HUE9-F1
#
_cell.length_a   1.000
_cell.length_b   1.000
_cell.length_c   1.000
_cell.angle_alpha   90.00
_cell.angle_beta   90.00
_cell.angle_gamma   90.00
#
_symmetry.space_group_name_H-M   'P 1'
#
loop_
_entity.id
_entity.type
_entity.pdbx_description
1 polymer ?
#
loop_
_entity_poly.entity_id
_entity_poly.type
_entity_poly.pdbx_seq_one_letter_code
_entity_poly.pdbx_strand_id
1 'polypeptide(L)'
;MASTTEAPLVGVAAALKAASDPSFTPKKTLFNEFSLEGRVAIVTGANRGLGLEMALALCEAGATVYALDLPQSPGEEFTATAEYAKKLGSALKYVSVDVTDQQGVWDKVAAIGDVEKRVDICVAAAGILGGADCLVYKADDFQRIMNVNVNGVLYSAQAAGQQMTKYGTPGSIILIASMSGSITNRDHAWVAYNTSKSAVLQMARSMACELGKHKIRVNSISPGHIYTKMTAAFIDTQPELAGKWASMNPLGRLGRPDELRGVVAWLASDASTFCTGSDILVSGGHHACYIGVYGIIIHASYGSIIVQYQRGANLSHAARHAYTRVWSNLLRAPFTASTYTIPRGWIEHTWIEHPPSARLLWMTGGFVDTPEPHDGALKRGFCSFLFRPELAVNVASDPRKLLYSTTRSLAVEDMSLVGRHPRYMIGMAAGLLCTVLLLASQSHSSPGLGFMSRPHVMTVRQKLDRQEEAYAQIVQDRHAFIRKVGPTPDKVVPYPDEPGYRTYTLWDFFPASFNCPYETSRLGVMGDGGKWVCGLSRLISKPNCVVYSAGINVESSFEADIIRRTKCEVFGFDYSVDKFGPEIENFAELRERAHFYKYAISGKDDHHANPPAWTLQALMEHHGHTFIDILKVDIESAEFNVLGETVRYYKERDLPLPFGQLQLEIHSENVPFEKFLQWWEDLEAAGLRPFHTETNLIVVSWYRTKPTYSEYSFLNIGASHEVVQD
;
A
#
# COMPACT_ATOMS: atom_id res chain seq x y z
N MET A 1 -2.60 -9.51 44.57
CA MET A 1 -1.22 -9.74 44.10
C MET A 1 -1.30 -10.69 42.91
N ALA A 2 -1.28 -10.17 41.69
CA ALA A 2 -1.28 -11.00 40.50
C ALA A 2 0.12 -11.62 40.38
N SER A 3 0.20 -12.95 40.41
CA SER A 3 1.41 -13.69 40.08
C SER A 3 1.92 -13.21 38.72
N THR A 4 3.03 -12.50 38.72
CA THR A 4 3.83 -12.23 37.53
C THR A 4 4.41 -13.57 37.11
N THR A 5 3.65 -14.36 36.35
CA THR A 5 4.21 -15.47 35.58
C THR A 5 5.33 -14.88 34.73
N GLU A 6 6.58 -15.18 35.07
CA GLU A 6 7.75 -14.79 34.29
C GLU A 6 7.49 -15.13 32.82
N ALA A 7 7.86 -14.22 31.92
CA ALA A 7 7.73 -14.46 30.50
C ALA A 7 8.46 -15.77 30.14
N PRO A 8 7.88 -16.61 29.27
CA PRO A 8 8.49 -17.88 28.93
C PRO A 8 9.89 -17.64 28.36
N LEU A 9 10.88 -18.35 28.92
CA LEU A 9 12.26 -18.22 28.53
C LEU A 9 12.49 -18.96 27.20
N VAL A 10 12.25 -18.28 26.08
CA VAL A 10 12.35 -18.79 24.71
C VAL A 10 13.31 -17.95 23.85
N GLY A 11 13.62 -18.41 22.64
CA GLY A 11 14.41 -17.67 21.66
C GLY A 11 15.79 -17.22 22.18
N VAL A 12 16.15 -15.95 21.92
CA VAL A 12 17.44 -15.37 22.32
C VAL A 12 17.60 -15.32 23.85
N ALA A 13 16.53 -15.07 24.60
CA ALA A 13 16.60 -15.04 26.06
C ALA A 13 16.99 -16.41 26.65
N ALA A 14 16.45 -17.51 26.09
CA ALA A 14 16.85 -18.86 26.45
C ALA A 14 18.33 -19.14 26.10
N ALA A 15 18.81 -18.65 24.96
CA ALA A 15 20.21 -18.80 24.58
C ALA A 15 21.16 -18.06 25.55
N LEU A 16 20.80 -16.85 25.98
CA LEU A 16 21.57 -16.09 26.97
C LEU A 16 21.57 -16.77 28.35
N LYS A 17 20.45 -17.39 28.75
CA LYS A 17 20.40 -18.20 29.97
C LYS A 17 21.25 -19.46 29.86
N ALA A 18 21.21 -20.16 28.73
CA ALA A 18 22.05 -21.33 28.47
C ALA A 18 23.55 -20.99 28.56
N ALA A 19 23.95 -19.81 28.07
CA ALA A 19 25.32 -19.34 28.13
C ALA A 19 25.78 -18.97 29.55
N SER A 20 24.87 -18.48 30.41
CA SER A 20 25.19 -18.07 31.79
C SER A 20 24.98 -19.17 32.83
N ASP A 21 24.23 -20.22 32.51
CA ASP A 21 23.87 -21.31 33.41
C ASP A 21 24.05 -22.67 32.70
N PRO A 22 25.18 -23.38 32.93
CA PRO A 22 25.47 -24.67 32.29
C PRO A 22 24.45 -25.78 32.61
N SER A 23 23.60 -25.61 33.63
CA SER A 23 22.54 -26.56 33.95
C SER A 23 21.30 -26.40 33.07
N PHE A 24 21.16 -25.27 32.38
CA PHE A 24 20.03 -25.00 31.49
C PHE A 24 20.15 -25.84 30.22
N THR A 25 19.18 -26.73 30.00
CA THR A 25 19.13 -27.59 28.81
C THR A 25 18.30 -26.91 27.72
N PRO A 26 18.89 -26.56 26.56
CA PRO A 26 18.15 -25.97 25.44
C PRO A 26 17.07 -26.91 24.91
N LYS A 27 15.92 -26.35 24.53
CA LYS A 27 14.78 -27.08 23.94
C LYS A 27 14.25 -26.35 22.71
N LYS A 28 13.72 -27.10 21.73
CA LYS A 28 12.98 -26.52 20.60
C LYS A 28 11.59 -26.13 21.11
N THR A 29 11.26 -24.84 21.11
CA THR A 29 10.00 -24.33 21.68
C THR A 29 8.99 -23.86 20.64
N LEU A 30 9.42 -23.56 19.41
CA LEU A 30 8.58 -22.89 18.41
C LEU A 30 7.24 -23.59 18.19
N PHE A 31 7.21 -24.91 17.97
CA PHE A 31 5.94 -25.63 17.79
C PHE A 31 5.07 -25.69 19.06
N ASN A 32 5.69 -25.66 20.24
CA ASN A 32 4.95 -25.60 21.50
C ASN A 32 4.27 -24.23 21.67
N GLU A 33 4.83 -23.16 21.10
CA GLU A 33 4.21 -21.82 21.11
C GLU A 33 2.91 -21.79 20.27
N PHE A 34 2.74 -22.72 19.33
CA PHE A 34 1.51 -22.93 18.56
C PHE A 34 0.52 -23.91 19.23
N SER A 35 0.90 -24.56 20.33
CA SER A 35 0.04 -25.54 21.00
C SER A 35 -1.16 -24.87 21.65
N LEU A 36 -2.32 -25.51 21.51
CA LEU A 36 -3.59 -25.13 22.11
C LEU A 36 -4.08 -26.21 23.10
N GLU A 37 -3.18 -27.06 23.59
CA GLU A 37 -3.49 -28.13 24.54
C GLU A 37 -4.25 -27.57 25.76
N GLY A 38 -5.38 -28.19 26.07
CA GLY A 38 -6.24 -27.79 27.19
C GLY A 38 -6.96 -26.45 27.02
N ARG A 39 -6.93 -25.83 25.83
CA ARG A 39 -7.70 -24.61 25.51
C ARG A 39 -9.08 -24.95 24.95
N VAL A 40 -10.02 -24.03 25.15
CA VAL A 40 -11.40 -24.16 24.68
C VAL A 40 -11.68 -23.09 23.64
N ALA A 41 -12.15 -23.53 22.46
CA ALA A 41 -12.47 -22.66 21.35
C ALA A 41 -13.96 -22.70 21.00
N ILE A 42 -14.51 -21.54 20.64
CA ILE A 42 -15.81 -21.37 20.02
C ILE A 42 -15.58 -20.99 18.55
N VAL A 43 -16.21 -21.68 17.59
CA VAL A 43 -16.14 -21.33 16.16
C VAL A 43 -17.55 -21.24 15.60
N THR A 44 -17.96 -20.08 15.09
CA THR A 44 -19.27 -19.93 14.45
C THR A 44 -19.19 -20.21 12.95
N GLY A 45 -20.28 -20.69 12.34
CA GLY A 45 -20.27 -21.08 10.92
C GLY A 45 -19.42 -22.33 10.66
N ALA A 46 -19.26 -23.17 11.67
CA ALA A 46 -18.34 -24.31 11.68
C ALA A 46 -19.00 -25.65 11.31
N ASN A 47 -20.20 -25.65 10.75
CA ASN A 47 -20.79 -26.87 10.19
C ASN A 47 -20.16 -27.25 8.83
N ARG A 48 -19.51 -26.31 8.14
CA ARG A 48 -18.92 -26.52 6.80
C ARG A 48 -17.88 -25.45 6.44
N GLY A 49 -17.15 -25.68 5.34
CA GLY A 49 -16.33 -24.66 4.69
C GLY A 49 -15.20 -24.14 5.59
N LEU A 50 -14.91 -22.83 5.52
CA LEU A 50 -13.75 -22.25 6.22
C LEU A 50 -13.86 -22.37 7.75
N GLY A 51 -15.07 -22.22 8.32
CA GLY A 51 -15.29 -22.37 9.76
C GLY A 51 -14.95 -23.77 10.24
N LEU A 52 -15.41 -24.81 9.52
CA LEU A 52 -15.11 -26.20 9.85
C LEU A 52 -13.62 -26.53 9.70
N GLU A 53 -12.98 -26.05 8.63
CA GLU A 53 -11.55 -26.24 8.40
C GLU A 53 -10.69 -25.63 9.51
N MET A 54 -11.02 -24.41 9.93
CA MET A 54 -10.35 -23.75 11.05
C MET A 54 -10.65 -24.44 12.38
N ALA A 55 -11.88 -24.90 12.61
CA ALA A 55 -12.24 -25.67 13.79
C ALA A 55 -11.40 -26.95 13.90
N LEU A 56 -11.23 -27.69 12.80
CA LEU A 56 -10.37 -28.86 12.76
C LEU A 56 -8.90 -28.52 13.03
N ALA A 57 -8.39 -27.42 12.47
CA ALA A 57 -7.02 -26.97 12.73
C ALA A 57 -6.78 -26.66 14.23
N LEU A 58 -7.76 -26.05 14.90
CA LEU A 58 -7.69 -25.82 16.35
C LEU A 58 -7.74 -27.14 17.14
N CYS A 59 -8.56 -28.11 16.72
CA CYS A 59 -8.56 -29.45 17.30
C CYS A 59 -7.20 -30.14 17.14
N GLU A 60 -6.59 -30.09 15.95
CA GLU A 60 -5.26 -30.67 15.71
C GLU A 60 -4.16 -30.03 16.54
N ALA A 61 -4.31 -28.76 16.89
CA ALA A 61 -3.39 -28.07 17.80
C ALA A 61 -3.64 -28.37 19.29
N GLY A 62 -4.68 -29.17 19.63
CA GLY A 62 -4.98 -29.63 20.99
C GLY A 62 -6.17 -28.95 21.69
N ALA A 63 -6.91 -28.08 20.98
CA ALA A 63 -8.07 -27.42 21.58
C ALA A 63 -9.32 -28.32 21.60
N THR A 64 -10.14 -28.16 22.64
CA THR A 64 -11.55 -28.59 22.60
C THR A 64 -12.37 -27.51 21.90
N VAL A 65 -13.05 -27.87 20.81
CA VAL A 65 -13.73 -26.90 19.94
C VAL A 65 -15.23 -27.13 19.97
N TYR A 66 -15.98 -26.05 20.16
CA TYR A 66 -17.43 -25.99 20.02
C TYR A 66 -17.78 -25.24 18.72
N ALA A 67 -18.34 -25.98 17.78
CA ALA A 67 -18.85 -25.49 16.50
C ALA A 67 -20.29 -25.02 16.66
N LEU A 68 -20.51 -23.72 16.50
CA LEU A 68 -21.83 -23.08 16.56
C LEU A 68 -22.33 -22.82 15.15
N ASP A 69 -23.52 -23.30 14.81
CA ASP A 69 -24.11 -23.08 13.48
C ASP A 69 -25.64 -23.17 13.51
N LEU A 70 -26.27 -22.71 12.43
CA LEU A 70 -27.73 -22.57 12.33
C LEU A 70 -28.49 -23.91 12.31
N PRO A 71 -28.06 -24.96 11.57
CA PRO A 71 -28.83 -26.20 11.50
C PRO A 71 -29.07 -26.84 12.87
N GLN A 72 -30.26 -27.39 13.09
CA GLN A 72 -30.62 -28.11 14.33
C GLN A 72 -29.73 -29.34 14.57
N SER A 73 -29.25 -29.97 13.49
CA SER A 73 -28.34 -31.12 13.53
C SER A 73 -27.18 -30.89 12.57
N PRO A 74 -25.97 -31.39 12.91
CA PRO A 74 -24.81 -31.22 12.05
C PRO A 74 -24.97 -31.96 10.72
N GLY A 75 -24.30 -31.46 9.67
CA GLY A 75 -24.22 -32.13 8.38
C GLY A 75 -23.17 -33.24 8.35
N GLU A 76 -23.18 -34.04 7.28
CA GLU A 76 -22.26 -35.17 7.08
C GLU A 76 -20.78 -34.77 7.15
N GLU A 77 -20.42 -33.62 6.57
CA GLU A 77 -19.04 -33.10 6.56
C GLU A 77 -18.54 -32.80 7.98
N PHE A 78 -19.40 -32.19 8.81
CA PHE A 78 -19.11 -31.97 10.22
C PHE A 78 -18.95 -33.30 10.96
N THR A 79 -19.88 -34.25 10.78
CA THR A 79 -19.83 -35.55 11.47
C THR A 79 -18.55 -36.31 11.14
N ALA A 80 -18.14 -36.36 9.87
CA ALA A 80 -16.89 -36.98 9.45
C ALA A 80 -15.67 -36.29 10.08
N THR A 81 -15.69 -34.96 10.13
CA THR A 81 -14.62 -34.15 10.72
C THR A 81 -14.53 -34.33 12.24
N ALA A 82 -15.66 -34.40 12.94
CA ALA A 82 -15.70 -34.64 14.38
C ALA A 82 -15.19 -36.04 14.75
N GLU A 83 -15.52 -37.07 13.96
CA GLU A 83 -14.96 -38.41 14.13
C GLU A 83 -13.46 -38.46 13.84
N TYR A 84 -12.98 -37.67 12.86
CA TYR A 84 -11.55 -37.52 12.61
C TYR A 84 -10.83 -36.81 13.77
N ALA A 85 -11.36 -35.70 14.27
CA ALA A 85 -10.83 -34.99 15.44
C ALA A 85 -10.77 -35.89 16.69
N LYS A 86 -11.79 -36.72 16.90
CA LYS A 86 -11.82 -37.71 17.98
C LYS A 86 -10.70 -38.75 17.87
N LYS A 87 -10.37 -39.21 16.65
CA LYS A 87 -9.24 -40.13 16.42
C LYS A 87 -7.89 -39.48 16.69
N LEU A 88 -7.81 -38.15 16.62
CA LEU A 88 -6.62 -37.37 16.97
C LEU A 88 -6.50 -37.11 18.49
N GLY A 89 -7.50 -37.50 19.28
CA GLY A 89 -7.52 -37.25 20.73
C GLY A 89 -8.15 -35.91 21.12
N SER A 90 -8.75 -35.19 20.17
CA SER A 90 -9.39 -33.89 20.39
C SER A 90 -10.92 -33.98 20.30
N ALA A 91 -11.62 -32.94 20.72
CA ALA A 91 -13.08 -32.91 20.70
C ALA A 91 -13.60 -31.76 19.85
N LEU A 92 -14.43 -32.08 18.86
CA LEU A 92 -15.22 -31.14 18.06
C LEU A 92 -16.70 -31.38 18.36
N LYS A 93 -17.34 -30.45 19.08
CA LYS A 93 -18.71 -30.55 19.57
C LYS A 93 -19.63 -29.60 18.81
N TYR A 94 -20.82 -30.04 18.43
CA TYR A 94 -21.80 -29.22 17.70
C TYR A 94 -22.79 -28.54 18.64
N VAL A 95 -23.12 -27.27 18.36
CA VAL A 95 -24.16 -26.51 19.06
C VAL A 95 -25.00 -25.74 18.05
N SER A 96 -26.30 -26.03 18.00
CA SER A 96 -27.22 -25.27 17.15
C SER A 96 -27.54 -23.91 17.78
N VAL A 97 -27.32 -22.82 17.03
CA VAL A 97 -27.71 -21.45 17.40
C VAL A 97 -27.71 -20.55 16.16
N ASP A 98 -28.68 -19.65 16.07
CA ASP A 98 -28.69 -18.58 15.08
C ASP A 98 -27.81 -17.43 15.60
N VAL A 99 -26.76 -17.08 14.85
CA VAL A 99 -25.86 -15.99 15.26
C VAL A 99 -26.55 -14.62 15.28
N THR A 100 -27.70 -14.47 14.64
CA THR A 100 -28.49 -13.22 14.70
C THR A 100 -29.30 -13.07 15.99
N ASP A 101 -29.45 -14.13 16.78
CA ASP A 101 -30.04 -14.10 18.11
C ASP A 101 -28.96 -13.85 19.17
N GLN A 102 -28.82 -12.60 19.58
CA GLN A 102 -27.82 -12.18 20.56
C GLN A 102 -27.91 -12.98 21.87
N GLN A 103 -29.11 -13.12 22.44
CA GLN A 103 -29.28 -13.76 23.73
C GLN A 103 -29.04 -15.27 23.62
N GLY A 104 -29.53 -15.89 22.54
CA GLY A 104 -29.27 -17.30 22.25
C GLY A 104 -27.77 -17.61 22.15
N VAL A 105 -26.99 -16.78 21.44
CA VAL A 105 -25.53 -16.94 21.36
C VAL A 105 -24.89 -16.79 22.74
N TRP A 106 -25.28 -15.76 23.51
CA TRP A 106 -24.73 -15.49 24.83
C TRP A 106 -24.99 -16.63 25.80
N ASP A 107 -26.22 -17.16 25.84
CA ASP A 107 -26.61 -18.25 26.72
C ASP A 107 -25.87 -19.55 26.39
N LYS A 108 -25.72 -19.87 25.09
CA LYS A 108 -24.97 -21.07 24.66
C LYS A 108 -23.49 -20.97 25.01
N VAL A 109 -22.86 -19.83 24.75
CA VAL A 109 -21.43 -19.65 25.07
C VAL A 109 -21.19 -19.57 26.58
N ALA A 110 -22.12 -18.98 27.35
CA ALA A 110 -22.09 -19.02 28.81
C ALA A 110 -22.17 -20.45 29.34
N ALA A 111 -23.09 -21.27 28.81
CA ALA A 111 -23.19 -22.68 29.19
C ALA A 111 -21.90 -23.46 28.87
N ILE A 112 -21.25 -23.18 27.73
CA ILE A 112 -19.96 -23.78 27.39
C ILE A 112 -18.88 -23.35 28.40
N GLY A 113 -18.78 -22.06 28.68
CA GLY A 113 -17.86 -21.52 29.69
C GLY A 113 -18.12 -22.10 31.09
N ASP A 114 -19.37 -22.33 31.46
CA ASP A 114 -19.75 -22.93 32.74
C ASP A 114 -19.40 -24.42 32.82
N VAL A 115 -19.46 -25.16 31.71
CA VAL A 115 -19.04 -26.57 31.64
C VAL A 115 -17.52 -26.69 31.67
N GLU A 116 -16.83 -25.97 30.80
CA GLU A 116 -15.38 -26.10 30.63
C GLU A 116 -14.58 -25.24 31.62
N LYS A 117 -15.25 -24.34 32.35
CA LYS A 117 -14.68 -23.34 33.29
C LYS A 117 -13.68 -22.37 32.65
N ARG A 118 -13.72 -22.25 31.32
CA ARG A 118 -12.87 -21.35 30.52
C ARG A 118 -13.42 -21.21 29.10
N VAL A 119 -13.05 -20.11 28.45
CA VAL A 119 -13.10 -19.92 27.00
C VAL A 119 -11.83 -19.17 26.62
N ASP A 120 -11.08 -19.67 25.64
CA ASP A 120 -9.76 -19.15 25.27
C ASP A 120 -9.76 -18.54 23.87
N ILE A 121 -10.53 -19.12 22.95
CA ILE A 121 -10.50 -18.76 21.54
C ILE A 121 -11.92 -18.55 21.02
N CYS A 122 -12.12 -17.51 20.22
CA CYS A 122 -13.33 -17.32 19.43
C CYS A 122 -12.94 -17.10 17.97
N VAL A 123 -13.50 -17.88 17.06
CA VAL A 123 -13.42 -17.63 15.62
C VAL A 123 -14.83 -17.34 15.11
N ALA A 124 -15.11 -16.07 14.85
CA ALA A 124 -16.40 -15.64 14.32
C ALA A 124 -16.41 -15.76 12.79
N ALA A 125 -16.74 -16.95 12.28
CA ALA A 125 -16.67 -17.29 10.84
C ALA A 125 -18.03 -17.40 10.14
N ALA A 126 -19.15 -17.36 10.87
CA ALA A 126 -20.48 -17.34 10.27
C ALA A 126 -20.63 -16.13 9.33
N GLY A 127 -21.15 -16.39 8.13
CA GLY A 127 -21.34 -15.34 7.13
C GLY A 127 -22.13 -15.83 5.92
N ILE A 128 -22.81 -14.89 5.27
CA ILE A 128 -23.54 -15.11 4.03
C ILE A 128 -23.07 -14.13 2.96
N LEU A 129 -23.16 -14.57 1.71
CA LEU A 129 -22.96 -13.74 0.54
C LEU A 129 -24.32 -13.48 -0.12
N GLY A 130 -24.49 -12.28 -0.66
CA GLY A 130 -25.64 -11.91 -1.47
C GLY A 130 -25.27 -10.73 -2.35
N GLY A 131 -25.94 -10.62 -3.49
CA GLY A 131 -25.69 -9.57 -4.46
C GLY A 131 -26.93 -9.23 -5.26
N ALA A 132 -27.10 -7.94 -5.49
CA ALA A 132 -28.05 -7.34 -6.40
C ALA A 132 -27.43 -6.02 -6.88
N ASP A 133 -27.87 -5.52 -8.03
CA ASP A 133 -27.44 -4.21 -8.51
C ASP A 133 -27.78 -3.11 -7.49
N CYS A 134 -26.88 -2.14 -7.32
CA CYS A 134 -26.98 -1.15 -6.24
C CYS A 134 -28.22 -0.25 -6.35
N LEU A 135 -28.78 -0.06 -7.55
CA LEU A 135 -29.97 0.77 -7.76
C LEU A 135 -31.28 0.06 -7.40
N VAL A 136 -31.26 -1.27 -7.30
CA VAL A 136 -32.44 -2.12 -7.06
C VAL A 136 -32.28 -3.02 -5.84
N TYR A 137 -31.24 -2.79 -5.03
CA TYR A 137 -30.94 -3.59 -3.85
C TYR A 137 -32.05 -3.44 -2.81
N LYS A 138 -32.71 -4.55 -2.46
CA LYS A 138 -33.80 -4.54 -1.47
C LYS A 138 -33.25 -4.31 -0.07
N ALA A 139 -33.95 -3.48 0.71
CA ALA A 139 -33.57 -3.19 2.10
C ALA A 139 -33.47 -4.47 2.96
N ASP A 140 -34.42 -5.40 2.80
CA ASP A 140 -34.44 -6.67 3.56
C ASP A 140 -33.20 -7.54 3.27
N ASP A 141 -32.73 -7.57 2.02
CA ASP A 141 -31.53 -8.32 1.64
C ASP A 141 -30.27 -7.69 2.24
N PHE A 142 -30.21 -6.36 2.27
CA PHE A 142 -29.11 -5.63 2.91
C PHE A 142 -29.11 -5.89 4.41
N GLN A 143 -30.26 -5.75 5.07
CA GLN A 143 -30.43 -5.96 6.50
C GLN A 143 -30.09 -7.40 6.89
N ARG A 144 -30.51 -8.40 6.11
CA ARG A 144 -30.18 -9.81 6.34
C ARG A 144 -28.67 -10.04 6.34
N ILE A 145 -27.95 -9.49 5.36
CA ILE A 145 -26.48 -9.59 5.29
C ILE A 145 -25.82 -8.91 6.49
N MET A 146 -26.26 -7.70 6.86
CA MET A 146 -25.71 -6.99 8.01
C MET A 146 -25.98 -7.73 9.33
N ASN A 147 -27.18 -8.29 9.51
CA ASN A 147 -27.54 -9.05 10.71
C ASN A 147 -26.64 -10.27 10.88
N VAL A 148 -26.37 -11.02 9.82
CA VAL A 148 -25.49 -12.20 9.93
C VAL A 148 -24.02 -11.80 10.01
N ASN A 149 -23.54 -10.99 9.06
CA ASN A 149 -22.11 -10.74 8.87
C ASN A 149 -21.53 -9.69 9.83
N VAL A 150 -22.36 -8.84 10.44
CA VAL A 150 -21.92 -7.80 11.39
C VAL A 150 -22.46 -8.10 12.78
N ASN A 151 -23.78 -8.17 12.95
CA ASN A 151 -24.36 -8.40 14.28
C ASN A 151 -23.98 -9.80 14.81
N GLY A 152 -24.05 -10.83 13.97
CA GLY A 152 -23.64 -12.18 14.37
C GLY A 152 -22.16 -12.29 14.76
N VAL A 153 -21.28 -11.57 14.07
CA VAL A 153 -19.86 -11.47 14.43
C VAL A 153 -19.69 -10.77 15.78
N LEU A 154 -20.38 -9.64 15.97
CA LEU A 154 -20.36 -8.88 17.22
C LEU A 154 -20.84 -9.73 18.41
N TYR A 155 -22.01 -10.37 18.27
CA TYR A 155 -22.60 -11.15 19.36
C TYR A 155 -21.73 -12.34 19.76
N SER A 156 -21.13 -13.02 18.77
CA SER A 156 -20.19 -14.12 19.00
C SER A 156 -18.94 -13.65 19.77
N ALA A 157 -18.34 -12.55 19.32
CA ALA A 157 -17.15 -11.98 19.94
C ALA A 157 -17.44 -11.46 21.36
N GLN A 158 -18.60 -10.82 21.57
CA GLN A 158 -19.05 -10.37 22.88
C GLN A 158 -19.25 -11.55 23.84
N ALA A 159 -19.95 -12.60 23.38
CA ALA A 159 -20.21 -13.78 24.21
C ALA A 159 -18.90 -14.42 24.70
N ALA A 160 -17.93 -14.60 23.80
CA ALA A 160 -16.63 -15.15 24.15
C ALA A 160 -15.84 -14.21 25.08
N GLY A 161 -15.78 -12.91 24.77
CA GLY A 161 -15.09 -11.91 25.60
C GLY A 161 -15.67 -11.79 27.02
N GLN A 162 -17.00 -11.93 27.17
CA GLN A 162 -17.66 -11.99 28.47
C GLN A 162 -17.19 -13.22 29.27
N GLN A 163 -17.12 -14.40 28.66
CA GLN A 163 -16.67 -15.60 29.36
C GLN A 163 -15.16 -15.56 29.66
N MET A 164 -14.32 -15.12 28.72
CA MET A 164 -12.88 -14.89 28.95
C MET A 164 -12.68 -13.98 30.17
N THR A 165 -13.43 -12.88 30.24
CA THR A 165 -13.37 -11.95 31.38
C THR A 165 -13.89 -12.58 32.67
N LYS A 166 -15.01 -13.30 32.63
CA LYS A 166 -15.63 -13.97 33.79
C LYS A 166 -14.67 -14.96 34.47
N TYR A 167 -13.93 -15.75 33.69
CA TYR A 167 -12.99 -16.75 34.22
C TYR A 167 -11.55 -16.21 34.36
N GLY A 168 -11.30 -14.96 33.99
CA GLY A 168 -9.95 -14.37 34.02
C GLY A 168 -8.98 -15.03 33.04
N THR A 169 -9.50 -15.60 31.95
CA THR A 169 -8.74 -16.32 30.93
C THR A 169 -8.24 -15.32 29.87
N PRO A 170 -6.91 -15.13 29.72
CA PRO A 170 -6.37 -14.45 28.54
C PRO A 170 -6.80 -15.19 27.29
N GLY A 171 -7.18 -14.48 26.23
CA GLY A 171 -7.83 -15.10 25.08
C GLY A 171 -7.51 -14.44 23.74
N SER A 172 -7.99 -15.08 22.67
CA SER A 172 -7.88 -14.61 21.30
C SER A 172 -9.22 -14.67 20.59
N ILE A 173 -9.68 -13.53 20.07
CA ILE A 173 -10.86 -13.42 19.23
C ILE A 173 -10.38 -13.14 17.80
N ILE A 174 -10.86 -13.94 16.86
CA ILE A 174 -10.47 -13.93 15.45
C ILE A 174 -11.75 -13.72 14.63
N LEU A 175 -11.85 -12.58 13.97
CA LEU A 175 -13.03 -12.23 13.17
C LEU A 175 -12.75 -12.53 11.69
N ILE A 176 -13.62 -13.30 11.03
CA ILE A 176 -13.43 -13.58 9.61
C ILE A 176 -14.03 -12.45 8.78
N ALA A 177 -13.16 -11.58 8.28
CA ALA A 177 -13.48 -10.50 7.37
C ALA A 177 -13.44 -11.02 5.92
N SER A 178 -12.79 -10.30 5.02
CA SER A 178 -12.55 -10.65 3.61
C SER A 178 -11.61 -9.60 3.03
N MET A 179 -10.83 -9.94 2.00
CA MET A 179 -10.19 -8.91 1.17
C MET A 179 -11.20 -7.88 0.64
N SER A 180 -12.46 -8.30 0.43
CA SER A 180 -13.58 -7.44 0.02
C SER A 180 -13.99 -6.40 1.07
N GLY A 181 -13.44 -6.47 2.28
CA GLY A 181 -13.56 -5.42 3.29
C GLY A 181 -12.58 -4.26 3.08
N SER A 182 -11.50 -4.48 2.33
CA SER A 182 -10.46 -3.49 2.02
C SER A 182 -10.52 -3.00 0.57
N ILE A 183 -11.07 -3.82 -0.33
CA ILE A 183 -11.20 -3.52 -1.76
C ILE A 183 -12.60 -3.91 -2.27
N THR A 184 -12.95 -3.45 -3.46
CA THR A 184 -14.12 -3.94 -4.18
C THR A 184 -13.73 -5.01 -5.19
N ASN A 185 -14.56 -6.03 -5.35
CA ASN A 185 -14.38 -7.06 -6.37
C ASN A 185 -14.97 -6.57 -7.69
N ARG A 186 -14.11 -6.36 -8.69
CA ARG A 186 -14.53 -5.96 -10.04
C ARG A 186 -15.57 -6.94 -10.58
N ASP A 187 -16.60 -6.41 -11.24
CA ASP A 187 -17.66 -7.16 -11.90
C ASP A 187 -18.60 -7.96 -10.97
N HIS A 188 -18.62 -7.65 -9.66
CA HIS A 188 -19.56 -8.26 -8.72
C HIS A 188 -20.40 -7.21 -7.99
N ALA A 189 -21.73 -7.38 -8.01
CA ALA A 189 -22.67 -6.50 -7.35
C ALA A 189 -22.84 -6.88 -5.86
N TRP A 190 -21.80 -6.65 -5.04
CA TRP A 190 -21.70 -7.12 -3.64
C TRP A 190 -21.66 -5.99 -2.59
N VAL A 191 -22.38 -4.89 -2.81
CA VAL A 191 -22.35 -3.70 -1.94
C VAL A 191 -22.59 -4.03 -0.46
N ALA A 192 -23.62 -4.81 -0.15
CA ALA A 192 -23.94 -5.18 1.24
C ALA A 192 -22.86 -6.08 1.86
N TYR A 193 -22.35 -7.04 1.10
CA TYR A 193 -21.30 -7.94 1.57
C TYR A 193 -19.99 -7.19 1.84
N ASN A 194 -19.53 -6.37 0.90
CA ASN A 194 -18.29 -5.58 1.05
C ASN A 194 -18.42 -4.64 2.26
N THR A 195 -19.53 -3.91 2.36
CA THR A 195 -19.84 -3.06 3.53
C THR A 195 -19.78 -3.84 4.83
N SER A 196 -20.40 -5.03 4.88
CA SER A 196 -20.38 -5.87 6.08
C SER A 196 -18.97 -6.32 6.47
N LYS A 197 -18.12 -6.65 5.49
CA LYS A 197 -16.74 -7.08 5.76
C LYS A 197 -15.83 -5.92 6.16
N SER A 198 -16.04 -4.71 5.62
CA SER A 198 -15.38 -3.49 6.10
C SER A 198 -15.77 -3.18 7.56
N ALA A 199 -17.04 -3.37 7.93
CA ALA A 199 -17.49 -3.18 9.31
C ALA A 199 -16.78 -4.13 10.28
N VAL A 200 -16.56 -5.39 9.89
CA VAL A 200 -15.81 -6.37 10.69
C VAL A 200 -14.35 -5.96 10.90
N LEU A 201 -13.69 -5.38 9.88
CA LEU A 201 -12.32 -4.88 10.02
C LEU A 201 -12.22 -3.78 11.09
N GLN A 202 -13.14 -2.81 11.07
CA GLN A 202 -13.17 -1.76 12.08
C GLN A 202 -13.57 -2.31 13.46
N MET A 203 -14.49 -3.27 13.51
CA MET A 203 -14.89 -3.95 14.74
C MET A 203 -13.71 -4.63 15.42
N ALA A 204 -12.85 -5.33 14.67
CA ALA A 204 -11.65 -5.96 15.21
C ALA A 204 -10.73 -4.94 15.92
N ARG A 205 -10.51 -3.77 15.30
CA ARG A 205 -9.68 -2.69 15.87
C ARG A 205 -10.30 -2.12 17.14
N SER A 206 -11.60 -1.80 17.12
CA SER A 206 -12.29 -1.25 18.28
C SER A 206 -12.27 -2.23 19.46
N MET A 207 -12.62 -3.49 19.22
CA MET A 207 -12.64 -4.52 20.28
C MET A 207 -11.24 -4.83 20.81
N ALA A 208 -10.20 -4.78 19.97
CA ALA A 208 -8.81 -4.94 20.42
C ALA A 208 -8.42 -3.87 21.47
N CYS A 209 -8.80 -2.61 21.22
CA CYS A 209 -8.56 -1.51 22.16
C CYS A 209 -9.34 -1.68 23.47
N GLU A 210 -10.60 -2.11 23.39
CA GLU A 210 -11.47 -2.25 24.56
C GLU A 210 -11.12 -3.46 25.43
N LEU A 211 -10.80 -4.59 24.81
CA LEU A 211 -10.58 -5.88 25.47
C LEU A 211 -9.11 -6.14 25.85
N GLY A 212 -8.17 -5.35 25.33
CA GLY A 212 -6.73 -5.51 25.63
C GLY A 212 -6.41 -5.42 27.13
N LYS A 213 -7.13 -4.61 27.90
CA LYS A 213 -7.00 -4.52 29.38
C LYS A 213 -7.33 -5.83 30.10
N HIS A 214 -8.11 -6.71 29.46
CA HIS A 214 -8.46 -8.04 29.94
C HIS A 214 -7.51 -9.13 29.42
N LYS A 215 -6.41 -8.75 28.75
CA LYS A 215 -5.48 -9.67 28.06
C LYS A 215 -6.17 -10.51 26.99
N ILE A 216 -7.17 -9.93 26.33
CA ILE A 216 -7.86 -10.55 25.19
C ILE A 216 -7.39 -9.82 23.93
N ARG A 217 -6.85 -10.59 22.98
CA ARG A 217 -6.44 -10.09 21.67
C ARG A 217 -7.60 -10.20 20.70
N VAL A 218 -7.75 -9.23 19.80
CA VAL A 218 -8.77 -9.28 18.75
C VAL A 218 -8.12 -8.97 17.41
N ASN A 219 -8.19 -9.89 16.45
CA ASN A 219 -7.63 -9.71 15.10
C ASN A 219 -8.65 -10.16 14.05
N SER A 220 -8.42 -9.81 12.79
CA SER A 220 -9.19 -10.35 11.66
C SER A 220 -8.33 -11.18 10.71
N ILE A 221 -8.96 -12.15 10.08
CA ILE A 221 -8.42 -12.85 8.89
C ILE A 221 -9.27 -12.41 7.70
N SER A 222 -8.60 -11.99 6.62
CA SER A 222 -9.23 -11.53 5.38
C SER A 222 -8.83 -12.44 4.21
N PRO A 223 -9.59 -13.52 3.96
CA PRO A 223 -9.32 -14.42 2.84
C PRO A 223 -9.56 -13.73 1.49
N GLY A 224 -8.84 -14.18 0.47
CA GLY A 224 -9.15 -13.87 -0.93
C GLY A 224 -10.16 -14.82 -1.55
N HIS A 225 -10.04 -15.06 -2.86
CA HIS A 225 -10.87 -16.06 -3.54
C HIS A 225 -10.42 -17.48 -3.14
N ILE A 226 -11.11 -18.06 -2.16
CA ILE A 226 -10.90 -19.44 -1.70
C ILE A 226 -11.99 -20.34 -2.29
N TYR A 227 -11.61 -21.49 -2.83
CA TYR A 227 -12.56 -22.47 -3.34
C TYR A 227 -13.31 -23.16 -2.20
N THR A 228 -14.56 -22.77 -1.98
CA THR A 228 -15.49 -23.29 -0.97
C THR A 228 -16.83 -23.63 -1.62
N LYS A 229 -17.72 -24.35 -0.92
CA LYS A 229 -19.11 -24.56 -1.38
C LYS A 229 -19.84 -23.24 -1.69
N MET A 230 -19.55 -22.17 -0.95
CA MET A 230 -20.15 -20.85 -1.17
C MET A 230 -19.70 -20.22 -2.49
N THR A 231 -18.42 -20.32 -2.84
CA THR A 231 -17.88 -19.80 -4.10
C THR A 231 -18.12 -20.73 -5.29
N ALA A 232 -18.17 -22.04 -5.04
CA ALA A 232 -18.48 -23.07 -6.04
C ALA A 232 -19.85 -22.81 -6.68
N ALA A 233 -20.85 -22.35 -5.92
CA ALA A 233 -22.14 -21.96 -6.48
C ALA A 233 -22.07 -20.90 -7.61
N PHE A 234 -21.03 -20.05 -7.61
CA PHE A 234 -20.77 -19.09 -8.69
C PHE A 234 -19.84 -19.66 -9.78
N ILE A 235 -18.82 -20.41 -9.39
CA ILE A 235 -17.86 -21.02 -10.32
C ILE A 235 -18.52 -22.11 -11.18
N ASP A 236 -19.34 -22.95 -10.56
CA ASP A 236 -20.01 -24.07 -11.23
C ASP A 236 -21.06 -23.56 -12.22
N THR A 237 -21.60 -22.36 -12.01
CA THR A 237 -22.56 -21.71 -12.91
C THR A 237 -21.88 -20.88 -14.00
N GLN A 238 -20.63 -20.45 -13.80
CA GLN A 238 -19.81 -19.69 -14.75
C GLN A 238 -18.35 -20.19 -14.71
N PRO A 239 -18.02 -21.29 -15.43
CA PRO A 239 -16.69 -21.91 -15.35
C PRO A 239 -15.53 -20.97 -15.71
N GLU A 240 -15.77 -19.97 -16.57
CA GLU A 240 -14.79 -18.92 -16.90
C GLU A 240 -14.40 -18.06 -15.69
N LEU A 241 -15.26 -17.98 -14.67
CA LEU A 241 -15.05 -17.16 -13.48
C LEU A 241 -13.88 -17.67 -12.63
N ALA A 242 -13.67 -18.99 -12.57
CA ALA A 242 -12.54 -19.58 -11.86
C ALA A 242 -11.20 -19.16 -12.46
N GLY A 243 -11.08 -19.22 -13.80
CA GLY A 243 -9.88 -18.79 -14.52
C GLY A 243 -9.62 -17.29 -14.32
N LYS A 244 -10.67 -16.48 -14.38
CA LYS A 244 -10.60 -15.04 -14.12
C LYS A 244 -10.13 -14.75 -12.69
N TRP A 245 -10.76 -15.34 -11.67
CA TRP A 245 -10.39 -15.15 -10.26
C TRP A 245 -8.97 -15.62 -9.96
N ALA A 246 -8.56 -16.74 -10.55
CA ALA A 246 -7.18 -17.22 -10.47
C ALA A 246 -6.18 -16.22 -11.06
N SER A 247 -6.50 -15.59 -12.21
CA SER A 247 -5.62 -14.62 -12.87
C SER A 247 -5.44 -13.30 -12.12
N MET A 248 -6.36 -12.96 -11.19
CA MET A 248 -6.30 -11.71 -10.44
C MET A 248 -5.37 -11.75 -9.22
N ASN A 249 -4.69 -12.86 -8.98
CA ASN A 249 -3.69 -12.95 -7.93
C ASN A 249 -2.39 -13.52 -8.50
N PRO A 250 -1.22 -13.08 -8.00
CA PRO A 250 0.08 -13.48 -8.55
C PRO A 250 0.37 -14.99 -8.45
N LEU A 251 -0.35 -15.72 -7.58
CA LEU A 251 -0.22 -17.17 -7.50
C LEU A 251 -1.00 -17.91 -8.61
N GLY A 252 -1.80 -17.20 -9.42
CA GLY A 252 -2.45 -17.76 -10.60
C GLY A 252 -3.47 -18.86 -10.31
N ARG A 253 -4.00 -18.93 -9.08
CA ARG A 253 -4.95 -19.97 -8.65
C ARG A 253 -5.89 -19.48 -7.56
N LEU A 254 -6.99 -20.20 -7.35
CA LEU A 254 -7.80 -20.03 -6.15
C LEU A 254 -7.06 -20.59 -4.93
N GLY A 255 -7.28 -19.96 -3.78
CA GLY A 255 -6.83 -20.53 -2.51
C GLY A 255 -7.64 -21.77 -2.14
N ARG A 256 -7.04 -22.67 -1.35
CA ARG A 256 -7.74 -23.81 -0.77
C ARG A 256 -8.10 -23.53 0.69
N PRO A 257 -9.19 -24.12 1.23
CA PRO A 257 -9.56 -23.94 2.64
C PRO A 257 -8.40 -24.26 3.61
N ASP A 258 -7.62 -25.31 3.33
CA ASP A 258 -6.50 -25.74 4.16
C ASP A 258 -5.38 -24.69 4.32
N GLU A 259 -5.35 -23.68 3.45
CA GLU A 259 -4.35 -22.62 3.48
C GLU A 259 -4.63 -21.57 4.59
N LEU A 260 -5.78 -21.64 5.26
CA LEU A 260 -6.10 -20.81 6.44
C LEU A 260 -5.69 -21.47 7.77
N ARG A 261 -5.32 -22.74 7.79
CA ARG A 261 -5.03 -23.50 9.02
C ARG A 261 -3.88 -22.89 9.83
N GLY A 262 -2.80 -22.51 9.14
CA GLY A 262 -1.61 -21.93 9.79
C GLY A 262 -1.89 -20.58 10.45
N VAL A 263 -2.62 -19.69 9.76
CA VAL A 263 -2.92 -18.35 10.28
C VAL A 263 -3.87 -18.40 11.47
N VAL A 264 -4.88 -19.28 11.46
CA VAL A 264 -5.81 -19.39 12.60
C VAL A 264 -5.10 -19.99 13.82
N ALA A 265 -4.23 -20.99 13.64
CA ALA A 265 -3.44 -21.56 14.73
C ALA A 265 -2.45 -20.52 15.31
N TRP A 266 -1.79 -19.73 14.46
CA TRP A 266 -0.93 -18.63 14.90
C TRP A 266 -1.70 -17.60 15.73
N LEU A 267 -2.82 -17.09 15.23
CA LEU A 267 -3.61 -16.06 15.91
C LEU A 267 -4.25 -16.59 17.20
N ALA A 268 -4.59 -17.88 17.29
CA ALA A 268 -5.18 -18.50 18.47
C ALA A 268 -4.18 -18.79 19.60
N SER A 269 -2.90 -18.97 19.26
CA SER A 269 -1.85 -19.45 20.17
C SER A 269 -0.99 -18.34 20.78
N ASP A 270 -0.01 -18.72 21.59
CA ASP A 270 0.90 -17.77 22.24
C ASP A 270 2.00 -17.25 21.30
N ALA A 271 2.16 -17.89 20.13
CA ALA A 271 3.00 -17.41 19.04
C ALA A 271 2.59 -16.02 18.49
N SER A 272 1.43 -15.48 18.89
CA SER A 272 0.92 -14.16 18.50
C SER A 272 0.59 -13.26 19.69
N THR A 273 1.23 -13.45 20.85
CA THR A 273 0.97 -12.71 22.11
C THR A 273 1.01 -11.18 22.02
N PHE A 274 1.71 -10.62 21.04
CA PHE A 274 1.78 -9.16 20.80
C PHE A 274 0.98 -8.69 19.56
N CYS A 275 0.24 -9.58 18.89
CA CYS A 275 -0.59 -9.27 17.73
C CYS A 275 -2.05 -9.05 18.16
N THR A 276 -2.51 -7.80 18.10
CA THR A 276 -3.91 -7.41 18.35
C THR A 276 -4.26 -6.19 17.48
N GLY A 277 -5.52 -6.06 17.09
CA GLY A 277 -6.04 -5.00 16.20
C GLY A 277 -5.58 -5.11 14.75
N SER A 278 -4.98 -6.24 14.36
CA SER A 278 -4.40 -6.45 13.03
C SER A 278 -5.37 -7.18 12.09
N ASP A 279 -5.31 -6.85 10.81
CA ASP A 279 -5.95 -7.63 9.74
C ASP A 279 -4.90 -8.45 8.99
N ILE A 280 -5.14 -9.75 8.88
CA ILE A 280 -4.24 -10.69 8.20
C ILE A 280 -4.85 -11.08 6.86
N LEU A 281 -4.36 -10.46 5.79
CA LEU A 281 -4.77 -10.74 4.41
C LEU A 281 -4.18 -12.07 3.92
N VAL A 282 -5.05 -13.02 3.57
CA VAL A 282 -4.66 -14.30 2.96
C VAL A 282 -5.31 -14.42 1.59
N SER A 283 -4.80 -13.63 0.65
CA SER A 283 -5.44 -13.39 -0.66
C SER A 283 -4.63 -13.85 -1.87
N GLY A 284 -3.55 -14.62 -1.64
CA GLY A 284 -2.63 -15.02 -2.71
C GLY A 284 -1.95 -13.82 -3.41
N GLY A 285 -1.95 -12.63 -2.79
CA GLY A 285 -1.43 -11.39 -3.35
C GLY A 285 -2.43 -10.56 -4.15
N HIS A 286 -3.72 -10.95 -4.22
CA HIS A 286 -4.75 -10.21 -4.97
C HIS A 286 -4.80 -8.71 -4.62
N HIS A 287 -4.75 -8.40 -3.31
CA HIS A 287 -4.75 -7.02 -2.82
C HIS A 287 -3.46 -6.25 -3.15
N ALA A 288 -2.33 -6.95 -3.32
CA ALA A 288 -1.03 -6.32 -3.58
C ALA A 288 -0.78 -6.04 -5.06
N CYS A 289 -1.41 -6.80 -5.97
CA CYS A 289 -1.23 -6.66 -7.42
C CYS A 289 -2.25 -5.74 -8.09
N TYR A 290 -3.21 -5.19 -7.34
CA TYR A 290 -4.00 -4.07 -7.83
C TYR A 290 -3.09 -2.84 -7.90
N ILE A 291 -2.54 -2.56 -9.09
CA ILE A 291 -2.22 -1.19 -9.50
C ILE A 291 -3.57 -0.49 -9.73
N GLY A 292 -4.32 -0.30 -8.63
CA GLY A 292 -5.17 0.87 -8.56
C GLY A 292 -4.19 2.03 -8.56
N VAL A 293 -4.41 3.00 -9.45
CA VAL A 293 -3.95 4.36 -9.21
C VAL A 293 -4.47 4.71 -7.81
N TYR A 294 -3.63 4.51 -6.80
CA TYR A 294 -3.80 5.21 -5.53
C TYR A 294 -3.51 6.66 -5.91
N GLY A 295 -4.53 7.31 -6.48
CA GLY A 295 -4.70 8.73 -6.27
C GLY A 295 -4.61 8.88 -4.76
N ILE A 296 -3.56 9.56 -4.33
CA ILE A 296 -3.38 9.96 -2.95
C ILE A 296 -4.58 10.85 -2.62
N ILE A 297 -5.69 10.25 -2.21
CA ILE A 297 -6.76 10.97 -1.54
C ILE A 297 -6.22 11.18 -0.14
N ILE A 298 -5.54 12.32 0.03
CA ILE A 298 -5.27 12.90 1.33
C ILE A 298 -6.65 13.14 1.96
N HIS A 299 -7.09 12.20 2.79
CA HIS A 299 -8.16 12.48 3.73
C HIS A 299 -7.59 13.48 4.73
N ALA A 300 -7.81 14.77 4.46
CA ALA A 300 -7.75 15.82 5.46
C ALA A 300 -8.87 15.56 6.47
N SER A 301 -8.61 14.68 7.43
CA SER A 301 -9.39 14.51 8.64
C SER A 301 -8.43 14.67 9.81
N TYR A 302 -8.43 15.88 10.35
CA TYR A 302 -8.01 16.27 11.69
C TYR A 302 -7.11 15.27 12.47
N GLY A 303 -5.83 15.66 12.55
CA GLY A 303 -4.85 15.33 13.59
C GLY A 303 -5.05 14.06 14.43
N SER A 304 -4.20 13.05 14.18
CA SER A 304 -3.54 12.22 15.20
C SER A 304 -2.51 11.30 14.55
N ILE A 305 -1.31 11.82 14.24
CA ILE A 305 -0.11 10.96 14.20
C ILE A 305 0.42 10.93 15.63
N ILE A 306 0.08 9.87 16.37
CA ILE A 306 0.73 9.52 17.62
C ILE A 306 2.02 8.80 17.24
N VAL A 307 3.14 9.53 17.26
CA VAL A 307 4.47 8.94 17.41
C VAL A 307 4.64 8.56 18.88
N GLN A 308 4.97 7.30 19.13
CA GLN A 308 5.43 6.82 20.44
C GLN A 308 6.69 7.60 20.87
N TYR A 309 6.66 8.22 22.04
CA TYR A 309 7.87 8.46 22.84
C TYR A 309 7.63 8.06 24.30
N GLN A 310 8.61 7.36 24.86
CA GLN A 310 8.60 6.84 26.22
C GLN A 310 8.71 7.95 27.29
N ARG A 311 7.84 7.83 28.29
CA ARG A 311 7.92 8.17 29.73
C ARG A 311 8.88 9.28 30.22
N GLY A 312 8.25 10.26 30.89
CA GLY A 312 8.53 10.58 32.30
C GLY A 312 9.18 11.93 32.58
N ALA A 313 8.39 12.91 33.05
CA ALA A 313 8.70 13.82 34.17
C ALA A 313 7.63 14.91 34.28
N ASN A 314 7.28 15.25 35.53
CA ASN A 314 6.39 16.34 35.93
C ASN A 314 6.86 17.69 35.36
N LEU A 315 5.97 18.46 34.73
CA LEU A 315 6.13 19.92 34.58
C LEU A 315 4.78 20.68 34.64
N SER A 316 4.64 21.38 35.78
CA SER A 316 3.95 22.62 36.16
C SER A 316 2.64 23.15 35.54
N HIS A 317 1.92 23.84 36.42
CA HIS A 317 0.55 24.37 36.39
C HIS A 317 0.27 25.56 35.42
N ALA A 318 0.98 25.69 34.30
CA ALA A 318 0.84 26.85 33.39
C ALA A 318 0.13 26.55 32.05
N ALA A 319 -0.23 25.30 31.75
CA ALA A 319 -0.84 24.90 30.47
C ALA A 319 -2.37 24.69 30.52
N ARG A 320 -3.10 25.45 31.35
CA ARG A 320 -4.57 25.34 31.48
C ARG A 320 -5.40 26.52 30.94
N HIS A 321 -4.79 27.54 30.31
CA HIS A 321 -5.51 28.79 30.00
C HIS A 321 -5.60 29.24 28.52
N ALA A 322 -5.36 28.37 27.54
CA ALA A 322 -5.40 28.78 26.12
C ALA A 322 -6.41 28.03 25.22
N TYR A 323 -7.32 27.20 25.76
CA TYR A 323 -8.23 26.36 24.94
C TYR A 323 -9.73 26.70 25.02
N THR A 324 -10.10 27.88 25.56
CA THR A 324 -11.51 28.29 25.74
C THR A 324 -11.84 29.66 25.14
N ARG A 325 -11.24 30.05 24.00
CA ARG A 325 -11.53 31.35 23.36
C ARG A 325 -11.75 31.37 21.84
N VAL A 326 -11.98 30.22 21.19
CA VAL A 326 -12.28 30.17 19.75
C VAL A 326 -13.71 29.68 19.44
N TRP A 327 -14.41 29.08 20.41
CA TRP A 327 -15.75 28.50 20.20
C TRP A 327 -16.95 29.40 20.59
N SER A 328 -16.73 30.68 20.90
CA SER A 328 -17.82 31.59 21.32
C SER A 328 -18.19 32.69 20.31
N ASN A 329 -17.51 32.82 19.17
CA ASN A 329 -17.78 33.90 18.20
C ASN A 329 -18.44 33.46 16.88
N LEU A 330 -18.79 32.17 16.73
CA LEU A 330 -19.46 31.64 15.53
C LEU A 330 -20.99 31.45 15.69
N LEU A 331 -21.57 31.86 16.82
CA LEU A 331 -23.01 31.69 17.11
C LEU A 331 -23.79 33.01 17.30
N ARG A 332 -23.31 34.14 16.75
CA ARG A 332 -24.05 35.42 16.79
C ARG A 332 -23.97 36.17 15.46
N ALA A 333 -24.79 35.77 14.49
CA ALA A 333 -25.29 36.64 13.44
C ALA A 333 -26.69 36.16 13.00
N PRO A 334 -27.70 37.05 12.93
CA PRO A 334 -29.09 36.66 12.68
C PRO A 334 -29.33 36.34 11.20
N PHE A 335 -30.06 35.26 10.93
CA PHE A 335 -30.64 34.96 9.63
C PHE A 335 -31.71 36.02 9.28
N THR A 336 -31.45 36.85 8.28
CA THR A 336 -32.49 37.59 7.56
C THR A 336 -32.75 36.90 6.23
N ALA A 337 -33.98 36.41 6.06
CA ALA A 337 -34.46 35.86 4.81
C ALA A 337 -34.69 37.01 3.81
N SER A 338 -33.92 37.02 2.71
CA SER A 338 -34.27 37.78 1.52
C SER A 338 -34.42 36.82 0.35
N THR A 339 -35.65 36.77 -0.14
CA THR A 339 -36.10 36.11 -1.36
C THR A 339 -35.26 36.55 -2.56
N TYR A 340 -34.55 35.62 -3.20
CA TYR A 340 -34.04 35.80 -4.55
C TYR A 340 -34.78 34.88 -5.53
N THR A 341 -35.48 35.54 -6.42
CA THR A 341 -36.28 35.01 -7.53
C THR A 341 -35.35 34.43 -8.60
N ILE A 342 -35.57 33.18 -9.00
CA ILE A 342 -34.90 32.55 -10.14
C ILE A 342 -35.51 33.11 -11.44
N PRO A 343 -34.75 33.71 -12.36
CA PRO A 343 -35.26 33.99 -13.70
C PRO A 343 -35.50 32.67 -14.44
N ARG A 344 -36.74 32.44 -14.85
CA ARG A 344 -37.14 31.38 -15.80
C ARG A 344 -36.66 31.75 -17.21
N GLY A 345 -36.12 30.75 -17.90
CA GLY A 345 -35.55 30.83 -19.25
C GLY A 345 -34.07 30.47 -19.13
N TRP A 346 -33.62 29.25 -19.36
CA TRP A 346 -33.86 28.41 -20.54
C TRP A 346 -34.06 26.95 -20.12
N ILE A 347 -35.24 26.41 -20.40
CA ILE A 347 -35.46 24.97 -20.55
C ILE A 347 -35.62 24.78 -22.05
N GLU A 348 -34.57 24.32 -22.70
CA GLU A 348 -34.70 23.67 -24.00
C GLU A 348 -34.10 22.27 -23.92
N HIS A 349 -34.90 21.33 -24.40
CA HIS A 349 -34.59 19.94 -24.58
C HIS A 349 -33.40 19.78 -25.52
N THR A 350 -32.38 19.03 -25.10
CA THR A 350 -31.55 18.28 -26.05
C THR A 350 -31.70 16.80 -25.73
N TRP A 351 -32.63 16.21 -26.48
CA TRP A 351 -32.65 14.80 -26.81
C TRP A 351 -31.27 14.39 -27.33
N ILE A 352 -30.86 13.18 -26.97
CA ILE A 352 -29.73 12.47 -27.57
C ILE A 352 -30.14 12.18 -29.03
N GLU A 353 -29.69 13.02 -29.95
CA GLU A 353 -29.62 12.70 -31.37
C GLU A 353 -28.20 12.23 -31.70
N HIS A 354 -28.10 10.97 -32.14
CA HIS A 354 -26.93 10.44 -32.82
C HIS A 354 -26.60 11.27 -34.06
N PRO A 355 -25.31 11.47 -34.42
CA PRO A 355 -24.94 11.75 -35.80
C PRO A 355 -24.82 10.45 -36.61
N PRO A 356 -25.60 10.30 -37.70
CA PRO A 356 -25.40 9.28 -38.72
C PRO A 356 -24.60 9.85 -39.90
N SER A 357 -23.64 9.07 -40.40
CA SER A 357 -23.63 8.51 -41.77
C SER A 357 -22.22 8.31 -42.34
N ALA A 358 -21.85 7.04 -42.44
CA ALA A 358 -21.54 6.45 -43.74
C ALA A 358 -22.71 5.50 -44.08
N ARG A 359 -23.47 5.90 -45.10
CA ARG A 359 -24.61 5.23 -45.75
C ARG A 359 -24.17 3.96 -46.50
N LEU A 360 -24.98 2.95 -46.89
CA LEU A 360 -26.39 2.57 -46.73
C LEU A 360 -26.65 1.40 -47.71
N LEU A 361 -27.45 0.39 -47.34
CA LEU A 361 -28.37 -0.35 -48.23
C LEU A 361 -29.33 -1.14 -47.33
N TRP A 362 -30.42 -0.53 -46.83
CA TRP A 362 -31.81 -0.61 -47.33
C TRP A 362 -32.31 -2.03 -47.69
N MET A 363 -33.28 -2.52 -46.90
CA MET A 363 -34.66 -2.72 -47.35
C MET A 363 -35.62 -2.82 -46.15
N THR A 364 -36.87 -2.47 -46.40
CA THR A 364 -37.86 -1.80 -45.54
C THR A 364 -39.04 -2.67 -45.11
N GLY A 365 -39.71 -2.25 -44.01
CA GLY A 365 -41.15 -2.46 -43.71
C GLY A 365 -41.48 -3.74 -42.93
N GLY A 366 -42.39 -3.80 -41.94
CA GLY A 366 -43.46 -2.92 -41.47
C GLY A 366 -44.66 -3.79 -41.03
N PHE A 367 -45.25 -3.49 -39.87
CA PHE A 367 -46.55 -3.95 -39.32
C PHE A 367 -46.76 -5.40 -38.79
N VAL A 368 -47.02 -5.45 -37.46
CA VAL A 368 -48.14 -6.05 -36.69
C VAL A 368 -48.49 -7.57 -36.79
N ASP A 369 -48.80 -8.09 -35.59
CA ASP A 369 -49.51 -9.32 -35.18
C ASP A 369 -48.75 -10.64 -34.89
N THR A 370 -49.14 -11.22 -33.75
CA THR A 370 -48.82 -12.55 -33.17
C THR A 370 -49.39 -13.70 -34.04
N PRO A 371 -49.27 -15.02 -33.71
CA PRO A 371 -48.31 -15.83 -32.93
C PRO A 371 -47.68 -16.99 -33.78
N GLU A 372 -46.92 -17.90 -33.14
CA GLU A 372 -46.40 -19.23 -33.56
C GLU A 372 -47.27 -20.10 -34.52
N PRO A 373 -46.86 -21.32 -34.99
CA PRO A 373 -45.54 -21.98 -35.25
C PRO A 373 -45.51 -22.72 -36.62
N HIS A 374 -44.38 -23.37 -37.01
CA HIS A 374 -44.26 -24.73 -37.62
C HIS A 374 -43.04 -24.95 -38.57
N ASP A 375 -42.36 -26.06 -38.29
CA ASP A 375 -41.73 -27.07 -39.17
C ASP A 375 -40.82 -26.74 -40.37
N GLY A 376 -39.72 -27.51 -40.43
CA GLY A 376 -39.44 -28.29 -41.64
C GLY A 376 -38.23 -27.93 -42.52
N ALA A 377 -37.11 -28.62 -42.25
CA ALA A 377 -36.37 -29.43 -43.23
C ALA A 377 -35.48 -28.78 -44.35
N LEU A 378 -34.18 -29.12 -44.25
CA LEU A 378 -33.35 -29.81 -45.28
C LEU A 378 -32.84 -29.07 -46.55
N LYS A 379 -31.50 -28.91 -46.64
CA LYS A 379 -30.53 -29.51 -47.64
C LYS A 379 -29.30 -28.59 -47.82
N ARG A 380 -28.07 -29.01 -47.50
CA ARG A 380 -27.09 -29.94 -48.16
C ARG A 380 -26.01 -29.21 -48.98
N GLY A 381 -24.76 -29.54 -48.66
CA GLY A 381 -23.55 -29.58 -49.51
C GLY A 381 -22.36 -30.03 -48.64
N PHE A 382 -21.95 -31.32 -48.58
CA PHE A 382 -21.01 -32.07 -49.45
C PHE A 382 -19.72 -31.27 -49.74
N CYS A 383 -18.45 -31.71 -49.55
CA CYS A 383 -17.74 -33.00 -49.36
C CYS A 383 -16.34 -32.68 -48.74
N SER A 384 -15.86 -33.26 -47.63
CA SER A 384 -15.06 -34.50 -47.44
C SER A 384 -13.61 -34.53 -47.98
N PHE A 385 -12.61 -34.78 -47.09
CA PHE A 385 -11.45 -35.72 -47.22
C PHE A 385 -10.76 -35.84 -45.82
N LEU A 386 -11.06 -36.89 -45.03
CA LEU A 386 -10.25 -38.09 -44.66
C LEU A 386 -8.94 -37.79 -43.88
N PHE A 387 -8.72 -38.27 -42.65
CA PHE A 387 -8.63 -39.68 -42.22
C PHE A 387 -9.17 -39.95 -40.80
N ARG A 388 -9.68 -41.19 -40.59
CA ARG A 388 -10.32 -41.73 -39.37
C ARG A 388 -9.35 -42.33 -38.34
N PRO A 389 -9.78 -42.41 -37.07
CA PRO A 389 -9.27 -43.31 -36.03
C PRO A 389 -10.11 -44.61 -35.92
N GLU A 390 -9.53 -45.67 -35.39
CA GLU A 390 -10.16 -46.93 -34.95
C GLU A 390 -9.32 -47.46 -33.76
N LEU A 391 -9.82 -48.15 -32.73
CA LEU A 391 -11.14 -48.72 -32.44
C LEU A 391 -11.20 -49.04 -30.93
N ALA A 392 -12.40 -48.95 -30.38
CA ALA A 392 -12.79 -49.39 -29.05
C ALA A 392 -12.84 -50.94 -28.93
N VAL A 393 -13.04 -51.46 -27.71
CA VAL A 393 -14.21 -52.31 -27.36
C VAL A 393 -14.24 -52.60 -25.84
N ASN A 394 -15.46 -52.47 -25.30
CA ASN A 394 -15.97 -52.76 -23.96
C ASN A 394 -15.89 -54.26 -23.55
N VAL A 395 -16.07 -54.56 -22.26
CA VAL A 395 -17.27 -55.27 -21.71
C VAL A 395 -17.02 -55.75 -20.24
N ALA A 396 -17.85 -55.20 -19.34
CA ALA A 396 -18.62 -55.76 -18.22
C ALA A 396 -18.13 -56.86 -17.23
N SER A 397 -18.57 -56.62 -15.97
CA SER A 397 -19.22 -57.52 -14.97
C SER A 397 -18.41 -58.49 -14.08
N ASP A 398 -18.20 -58.07 -12.82
CA ASP A 398 -18.70 -58.62 -11.52
C ASP A 398 -18.46 -60.12 -11.12
N PRO A 399 -18.72 -60.57 -9.87
CA PRO A 399 -17.78 -60.64 -8.73
C PRO A 399 -17.63 -62.05 -8.09
N ARG A 400 -16.79 -62.13 -7.03
CA ARG A 400 -16.66 -63.17 -5.98
C ARG A 400 -15.78 -64.40 -6.26
N LYS A 401 -14.74 -64.55 -5.43
CA LYS A 401 -14.33 -65.74 -4.63
C LYS A 401 -13.04 -65.35 -3.85
N LEU A 402 -13.05 -65.24 -2.51
CA LEU A 402 -12.87 -66.31 -1.50
C LEU A 402 -11.65 -67.20 -1.80
N LEU A 403 -10.73 -67.60 -0.89
CA LEU A 403 -10.49 -67.46 0.55
C LEU A 403 -9.21 -68.30 0.86
N TYR A 404 -8.49 -68.00 1.97
CA TYR A 404 -7.51 -68.86 2.70
C TYR A 404 -6.21 -69.27 1.97
N SER A 405 -5.00 -69.43 2.55
CA SER A 405 -4.58 -69.69 3.94
C SER A 405 -3.04 -69.45 4.13
N THR A 406 -2.68 -68.92 5.31
CA THR A 406 -1.61 -69.33 6.26
C THR A 406 -0.11 -69.63 5.92
N THR A 407 0.75 -68.88 6.64
CA THR A 407 2.01 -69.24 7.39
C THR A 407 3.36 -69.60 6.71
N ARG A 408 4.37 -68.71 6.92
CA ARG A 408 5.75 -68.90 7.47
C ARG A 408 6.70 -67.80 6.91
N SER A 409 7.17 -66.85 7.73
CA SER A 409 8.44 -66.87 8.51
C SER A 409 9.73 -66.64 7.70
N LEU A 410 10.31 -65.44 7.90
CA LEU A 410 11.75 -65.07 7.95
C LEU A 410 12.60 -65.11 6.65
N ALA A 411 13.01 -63.94 6.16
CA ALA A 411 14.40 -63.44 6.09
C ALA A 411 14.64 -62.43 4.92
N VAL A 412 15.09 -61.24 5.30
CA VAL A 412 15.99 -60.27 4.64
C VAL A 412 16.24 -60.39 3.12
N GLU A 413 15.90 -59.34 2.36
CA GLU A 413 16.85 -58.57 1.53
C GLU A 413 16.20 -57.29 0.96
N ASP A 414 16.79 -56.13 1.29
CA ASP A 414 16.45 -54.80 0.78
C ASP A 414 16.82 -54.70 -0.71
N MET A 415 15.84 -54.88 -1.61
CA MET A 415 16.00 -54.49 -3.00
C MET A 415 15.63 -53.02 -3.19
N SER A 416 16.66 -52.18 -3.29
CA SER A 416 16.54 -50.75 -3.60
C SER A 416 15.69 -50.49 -4.84
N LEU A 417 15.00 -49.33 -4.87
CA LEU A 417 14.12 -48.85 -5.94
C LEU A 417 14.76 -48.94 -7.35
N VAL A 418 16.10 -48.93 -7.41
CA VAL A 418 16.92 -49.00 -8.63
C VAL A 418 16.70 -50.32 -9.40
N GLY A 419 16.45 -51.43 -8.72
CA GLY A 419 16.27 -52.73 -9.36
C GLY A 419 14.90 -52.91 -10.05
N ARG A 420 13.87 -52.18 -9.61
CA ARG A 420 12.49 -52.40 -10.08
C ARG A 420 12.17 -51.69 -11.41
N HIS A 421 12.78 -50.53 -11.65
CA HIS A 421 12.45 -49.68 -12.80
C HIS A 421 13.69 -49.02 -13.43
N PRO A 422 14.64 -49.81 -13.97
CA PRO A 422 15.90 -49.28 -14.51
C PRO A 422 15.68 -48.27 -15.64
N ARG A 423 14.64 -48.45 -16.47
CA ARG A 423 14.30 -47.52 -17.56
C ARG A 423 13.83 -46.15 -17.06
N TYR A 424 13.08 -46.10 -15.95
CA TYR A 424 12.60 -44.84 -15.38
C TYR A 424 13.71 -44.10 -14.62
N MET A 425 14.59 -44.83 -13.94
CA MET A 425 15.75 -44.25 -13.27
C MET A 425 16.77 -43.70 -14.28
N ILE A 426 16.99 -44.39 -15.39
CA ILE A 426 17.82 -43.89 -16.51
C ILE A 426 17.17 -42.65 -17.13
N GLY A 427 15.85 -42.65 -17.33
CA GLY A 427 15.12 -41.48 -17.84
C GLY A 427 15.20 -40.26 -16.91
N MET A 428 15.03 -40.46 -15.60
CA MET A 428 15.20 -39.41 -14.61
C MET A 428 16.64 -38.89 -14.55
N ALA A 429 17.64 -39.79 -14.56
CA ALA A 429 19.05 -39.40 -14.54
C ALA A 429 19.45 -38.64 -15.80
N ALA A 430 18.97 -39.06 -16.98
CA ALA A 430 19.19 -38.37 -18.24
C ALA A 430 18.49 -36.99 -18.27
N GLY A 431 17.27 -36.90 -17.74
CA GLY A 431 16.55 -35.63 -17.60
C GLY A 431 17.26 -34.66 -16.66
N LEU A 432 17.74 -35.14 -15.52
CA LEU A 432 18.54 -34.35 -14.58
C LEU A 432 19.86 -33.89 -15.21
N LEU A 433 20.55 -34.79 -15.94
CA LEU A 433 21.81 -34.47 -16.61
C LEU A 433 21.62 -33.43 -17.73
N CYS A 434 20.58 -33.57 -18.56
CA CYS A 434 20.24 -32.56 -19.57
C CYS A 434 19.89 -31.21 -18.94
N THR A 435 19.16 -31.22 -17.82
CA THR A 435 18.82 -29.99 -17.09
C THR A 435 20.07 -29.32 -16.53
N VAL A 436 20.98 -30.09 -15.94
CA VAL A 436 22.26 -29.60 -15.42
C VAL A 436 23.15 -29.07 -16.54
N LEU A 437 23.21 -29.74 -17.70
CA LEU A 437 23.99 -29.30 -18.85
C LEU A 437 23.43 -28.03 -19.50
N LEU A 438 22.10 -27.92 -19.58
CA LEU A 438 21.43 -26.69 -20.07
C LEU A 438 21.68 -25.52 -19.14
N LEU A 439 21.59 -25.72 -17.81
CA LEU A 439 21.91 -24.70 -16.81
C LEU A 439 23.40 -24.35 -16.77
N ALA A 440 24.30 -25.31 -16.99
CA ALA A 440 25.74 -25.08 -17.07
C ALA A 440 26.13 -24.31 -18.35
N SER A 441 25.42 -24.52 -19.45
CA SER A 441 25.67 -23.83 -20.74
C SER A 441 25.27 -22.35 -20.74
N GLN A 442 24.47 -21.89 -19.76
CA GLN A 442 24.11 -20.48 -19.57
C GLN A 442 25.07 -19.70 -18.68
N SER A 443 26.26 -20.23 -18.39
CA SER A 443 27.27 -19.51 -17.60
C SER A 443 28.02 -18.46 -18.44
N HIS A 444 27.48 -17.24 -18.48
CA HIS A 444 28.36 -16.07 -18.51
C HIS A 444 29.11 -15.99 -17.18
N SER A 445 30.41 -15.69 -17.30
CA SER A 445 31.40 -15.70 -16.24
C SER A 445 31.03 -14.82 -15.04
N SER A 446 30.75 -15.45 -13.91
CA SER A 446 30.76 -14.84 -12.58
C SER A 446 31.74 -15.60 -11.69
N PRO A 447 32.65 -14.93 -10.96
CA PRO A 447 33.68 -15.59 -10.18
C PRO A 447 33.17 -16.04 -8.81
N GLY A 448 33.55 -17.26 -8.43
CA GLY A 448 33.94 -17.62 -7.05
C GLY A 448 32.84 -17.75 -6.00
N LEU A 449 32.65 -18.98 -5.52
CA LEU A 449 32.00 -19.32 -4.25
C LEU A 449 32.75 -18.62 -3.08
N GLY A 450 32.29 -17.44 -2.68
CA GLY A 450 32.77 -16.68 -1.53
C GLY A 450 31.72 -16.63 -0.43
N PHE A 451 32.18 -16.69 0.82
CA PHE A 451 31.45 -16.45 2.07
C PHE A 451 30.23 -15.52 1.92
N MET A 452 29.14 -15.82 2.67
CA MET A 452 27.96 -14.97 2.83
C MET A 452 28.35 -13.48 2.83
N SER A 453 28.20 -12.83 1.69
CA SER A 453 28.48 -11.42 1.56
C SER A 453 27.33 -10.69 2.22
N ARG A 454 27.65 -9.84 3.19
CA ARG A 454 26.72 -8.84 3.74
C ARG A 454 25.93 -8.20 2.58
N PRO A 455 24.64 -7.85 2.76
CA PRO A 455 23.90 -7.13 1.72
C PRO A 455 24.78 -6.00 1.22
N HIS A 456 25.08 -6.00 -0.09
CA HIS A 456 26.02 -5.06 -0.68
C HIS A 456 25.44 -3.66 -0.50
N VAL A 457 25.93 -2.93 0.50
CA VAL A 457 25.54 -1.54 0.73
C VAL A 457 26.11 -0.77 -0.46
N MET A 458 25.24 -0.34 -1.36
CA MET A 458 25.63 0.48 -2.50
C MET A 458 26.28 1.76 -1.97
N THR A 459 27.47 2.05 -2.47
CA THR A 459 28.15 3.35 -2.31
C THR A 459 27.26 4.47 -2.84
N VAL A 460 27.47 5.71 -2.37
CA VAL A 460 26.77 6.89 -2.90
C VAL A 460 26.98 6.99 -4.41
N ARG A 461 28.19 6.71 -4.89
CA ARG A 461 28.48 6.72 -6.34
C ARG A 461 27.63 5.70 -7.12
N GLN A 462 27.55 4.46 -6.65
CA GLN A 462 26.70 3.43 -7.29
C GLN A 462 25.22 3.81 -7.27
N LYS A 463 24.73 4.46 -6.19
CA LYS A 463 23.35 4.97 -6.15
C LYS A 463 23.14 6.04 -7.22
N LEU A 464 24.05 7.00 -7.34
CA LEU A 464 23.98 8.09 -8.31
C LEU A 464 24.05 7.58 -9.75
N ASP A 465 24.98 6.67 -10.06
CA ASP A 465 25.11 6.09 -11.42
C ASP A 465 23.81 5.39 -11.85
N ARG A 466 23.18 4.64 -10.92
CA ARG A 466 21.88 4.02 -11.18
C ARG A 466 20.76 5.05 -11.38
N GLN A 467 20.79 6.17 -10.65
CA GLN A 467 19.80 7.23 -10.84
C GLN A 467 20.01 7.98 -12.16
N GLU A 468 21.26 8.16 -12.59
CA GLU A 468 21.58 8.74 -13.91
C GLU A 468 21.01 7.89 -15.05
N GLU A 469 21.16 6.56 -14.98
CA GLU A 469 20.57 5.65 -15.97
C GLU A 469 19.03 5.77 -16.02
N ALA A 470 18.38 5.81 -14.86
CA ALA A 470 16.93 5.96 -14.78
C ALA A 470 16.47 7.34 -15.30
N TYR A 471 17.21 8.40 -14.97
CA TYR A 471 16.89 9.76 -15.38
C TYR A 471 17.09 9.97 -16.89
N ALA A 472 18.10 9.32 -17.48
CA ALA A 472 18.30 9.34 -18.93
C ALA A 472 17.08 8.79 -19.70
N GLN A 473 16.39 7.78 -19.15
CA GLN A 473 15.13 7.28 -19.72
C GLN A 473 14.04 8.35 -19.68
N ILE A 474 13.93 9.10 -18.58
CA ILE A 474 12.94 10.19 -18.44
C ILE A 474 13.19 11.30 -19.46
N VAL A 475 14.45 11.65 -19.73
CA VAL A 475 14.80 12.62 -20.78
C VAL A 475 14.34 12.11 -22.16
N GLN A 476 14.54 10.82 -22.47
CA GLN A 476 14.04 10.22 -23.71
C GLN A 476 12.51 10.28 -23.81
N ASP A 477 11.82 9.94 -22.72
CA ASP A 477 10.36 9.94 -22.63
C ASP A 477 9.79 11.36 -22.78
N ARG A 478 10.46 12.39 -22.22
CA ARG A 478 10.14 13.81 -22.43
C ARG A 478 10.14 14.15 -23.91
N HIS A 479 11.21 13.82 -24.64
CA HIS A 479 11.27 14.09 -26.08
C HIS A 479 10.24 13.30 -26.89
N ALA A 480 9.92 12.07 -26.47
CA ALA A 480 8.83 11.31 -27.07
C ALA A 480 7.46 11.98 -26.83
N PHE A 481 7.24 12.52 -25.63
CA PHE A 481 6.03 13.24 -25.28
C PHE A 481 5.89 14.57 -26.04
N ILE A 482 7.00 15.32 -26.19
CA ILE A 482 7.06 16.51 -27.05
C ILE A 482 6.58 16.14 -28.46
N ARG A 483 7.20 15.16 -29.13
CA ARG A 483 6.81 14.74 -30.49
C ARG A 483 5.33 14.34 -30.60
N LYS A 484 4.75 13.78 -29.53
CA LYS A 484 3.34 13.35 -29.47
C LYS A 484 2.38 14.54 -29.43
N VAL A 485 2.70 15.59 -28.67
CA VAL A 485 1.77 16.72 -28.40
C VAL A 485 2.05 17.97 -29.22
N GLY A 486 3.29 18.14 -29.69
CA GLY A 486 3.74 19.18 -30.61
C GLY A 486 4.89 18.62 -31.45
N PRO A 487 4.74 18.38 -32.76
CA PRO A 487 5.74 17.68 -33.58
C PRO A 487 7.15 18.32 -33.52
N THR A 488 7.23 19.59 -33.12
CA THR A 488 8.45 20.32 -32.74
C THR A 488 8.21 21.11 -31.43
N PRO A 489 9.25 21.44 -30.64
CA PRO A 489 9.12 22.16 -29.37
C PRO A 489 8.34 23.49 -29.46
N ASP A 490 8.51 24.26 -30.53
CA ASP A 490 7.81 25.53 -30.78
C ASP A 490 6.29 25.37 -31.02
N LYS A 491 5.81 24.14 -31.16
CA LYS A 491 4.39 23.80 -31.33
C LYS A 491 3.75 23.25 -30.07
N VAL A 492 4.51 23.08 -28.98
CA VAL A 492 3.96 22.62 -27.70
C VAL A 492 3.32 23.81 -26.99
N VAL A 493 2.10 23.61 -26.49
CA VAL A 493 1.39 24.61 -25.68
C VAL A 493 1.61 24.22 -24.21
N PRO A 494 2.34 25.02 -23.40
CA PRO A 494 2.65 24.68 -22.01
C PRO A 494 1.42 24.36 -21.15
N TYR A 495 0.34 25.12 -21.33
CA TYR A 495 -0.89 25.00 -20.55
C TYR A 495 -2.10 25.08 -21.50
N PRO A 496 -2.50 23.97 -22.13
CA PRO A 496 -3.62 23.97 -23.09
C PRO A 496 -4.97 24.26 -22.39
N ASP A 497 -5.76 25.18 -22.94
CA ASP A 497 -7.09 25.58 -22.43
C ASP A 497 -8.26 24.87 -23.13
N GLU A 498 -8.00 24.19 -24.25
CA GLU A 498 -9.06 23.63 -25.10
C GLU A 498 -9.67 22.35 -24.50
N PRO A 499 -11.01 22.28 -24.32
CA PRO A 499 -11.69 21.06 -23.89
C PRO A 499 -11.47 19.92 -24.91
N GLY A 500 -10.65 18.92 -24.58
CA GLY A 500 -10.32 17.81 -25.48
C GLY A 500 -9.24 16.85 -24.96
N TYR A 501 -8.73 15.96 -25.83
CA TYR A 501 -7.78 14.86 -25.53
C TYR A 501 -6.38 15.26 -25.00
N ARG A 502 -6.10 16.54 -24.77
CA ARG A 502 -4.78 17.03 -24.31
C ARG A 502 -4.85 17.43 -22.85
N THR A 503 -4.70 16.46 -21.94
CA THR A 503 -4.64 16.69 -20.49
C THR A 503 -3.19 16.65 -20.03
N TYR A 504 -2.51 17.79 -20.04
CA TYR A 504 -1.16 17.96 -19.49
C TYR A 504 -0.89 19.43 -19.13
N THR A 505 0.19 19.67 -18.40
CA THR A 505 0.78 20.96 -18.03
C THR A 505 2.26 20.99 -18.39
N LEU A 506 2.89 22.17 -18.31
CA LEU A 506 4.33 22.33 -18.53
C LEU A 506 5.14 21.34 -17.67
N TRP A 507 4.71 21.16 -16.42
CA TRP A 507 5.42 20.35 -15.43
C TRP A 507 5.45 18.86 -15.75
N ASP A 508 4.51 18.35 -16.54
CA ASP A 508 4.48 16.94 -16.96
C ASP A 508 5.66 16.58 -17.89
N PHE A 509 6.31 17.57 -18.51
CA PHE A 509 7.52 17.36 -19.31
C PHE A 509 8.78 17.30 -18.44
N PHE A 510 8.75 17.86 -17.23
CA PHE A 510 9.93 18.09 -16.41
C PHE A 510 9.82 17.45 -15.01
N PRO A 511 9.47 16.15 -14.90
CA PRO A 511 9.26 15.53 -13.60
C PRO A 511 10.58 15.44 -12.81
N ALA A 512 10.51 15.80 -11.52
CA ALA A 512 11.58 15.59 -10.57
C ALA A 512 11.71 14.09 -10.20
N SER A 513 12.42 13.37 -11.05
CA SER A 513 12.49 11.90 -11.07
C SER A 513 13.84 11.34 -10.63
N PHE A 514 14.77 12.21 -10.23
CA PHE A 514 16.07 11.80 -9.71
C PHE A 514 15.99 11.52 -8.20
N ASN A 515 16.36 10.33 -7.73
CA ASN A 515 16.32 10.08 -6.28
C ASN A 515 17.56 10.62 -5.56
N CYS A 516 17.35 11.39 -4.50
CA CYS A 516 18.40 11.76 -3.57
C CYS A 516 19.06 10.49 -2.96
N PRO A 517 20.41 10.39 -2.88
CA PRO A 517 21.09 9.23 -2.29
C PRO A 517 20.95 9.12 -0.76
N TYR A 518 20.40 10.18 -0.14
CA TYR A 518 20.15 10.36 1.29
C TYR A 518 18.67 10.72 1.55
N GLU A 519 18.32 11.01 2.80
CA GLU A 519 16.99 11.49 3.17
C GLU A 519 16.68 12.87 2.55
N THR A 520 15.44 13.08 2.13
CA THR A 520 14.94 14.40 1.72
C THR A 520 14.20 15.05 2.88
N SER A 521 14.44 16.34 3.09
CA SER A 521 13.83 17.12 4.18
C SER A 521 13.23 18.41 3.64
N ARG A 522 11.93 18.65 3.89
CA ARG A 522 11.29 19.93 3.61
C ARG A 522 11.68 20.97 4.67
N LEU A 523 12.07 22.16 4.23
CA LEU A 523 12.38 23.30 5.09
C LEU A 523 11.42 24.47 4.81
N GLY A 524 11.24 25.32 5.81
CA GLY A 524 10.29 26.45 5.78
C GLY A 524 8.91 26.09 6.33
N VAL A 525 8.06 27.09 6.51
CA VAL A 525 6.69 26.90 7.04
C VAL A 525 5.78 26.22 6.02
N MET A 526 4.69 25.63 6.51
CA MET A 526 3.67 25.03 5.66
C MET A 526 2.86 26.14 4.99
N GLY A 527 2.71 26.08 3.66
CA GLY A 527 1.95 27.07 2.88
C GLY A 527 2.80 28.10 2.12
N ASP A 528 4.13 28.03 2.23
CA ASP A 528 5.07 29.04 1.70
C ASP A 528 5.92 28.59 0.50
N GLY A 529 5.51 27.52 -0.20
CA GLY A 529 6.38 26.93 -1.23
C GLY A 529 7.71 26.41 -0.64
N GLY A 530 7.61 25.48 0.32
CA GLY A 530 8.78 25.02 1.07
C GLY A 530 9.80 24.31 0.18
N LYS A 531 11.09 24.57 0.42
CA LYS A 531 12.18 23.99 -0.38
C LYS A 531 12.61 22.64 0.20
N TRP A 532 12.95 21.67 -0.65
CA TRP A 532 13.35 20.33 -0.23
C TRP A 532 14.85 20.15 -0.34
N VAL A 533 15.49 19.74 0.75
CA VAL A 533 16.95 19.54 0.83
C VAL A 533 17.25 18.05 0.85
N CYS A 534 18.16 17.62 -0.02
CA CYS A 534 18.73 16.29 -0.03
C CYS A 534 19.85 16.19 1.02
N GLY A 535 19.81 15.15 1.86
CA GLY A 535 20.87 14.84 2.82
C GLY A 535 21.08 15.92 3.89
N LEU A 536 20.00 16.49 4.44
CA LEU A 536 20.12 17.52 5.50
C LEU A 536 21.00 17.06 6.66
N SER A 537 20.96 15.77 7.03
CA SER A 537 21.80 15.18 8.08
C SER A 537 23.30 15.36 7.82
N ARG A 538 23.72 15.42 6.56
CA ARG A 538 25.11 15.67 6.16
C ARG A 538 25.51 17.12 6.42
N LEU A 539 24.58 18.06 6.24
CA LEU A 539 24.80 19.50 6.45
C LEU A 539 24.74 19.91 7.93
N ILE A 540 24.00 19.18 8.79
CA ILE A 540 23.88 19.48 10.23
C ILE A 540 25.26 19.59 10.91
N SER A 541 26.17 18.69 10.54
CA SER A 541 27.49 18.59 11.16
C SER A 541 28.61 19.28 10.40
N LYS A 542 28.36 19.73 9.16
CA LYS A 542 29.36 20.34 8.29
C LYS A 542 29.86 21.67 8.88
N PRO A 543 31.18 21.81 9.16
CA PRO A 543 31.75 23.11 9.50
C PRO A 543 31.79 23.99 8.25
N ASN A 544 31.59 25.30 8.40
CA ASN A 544 31.63 26.28 7.31
C ASN A 544 30.62 25.98 6.19
N CYS A 545 29.41 25.55 6.55
CA CYS A 545 28.33 25.41 5.57
C CYS A 545 27.84 26.80 5.13
N VAL A 546 27.65 27.01 3.83
CA VAL A 546 27.27 28.31 3.26
C VAL A 546 25.99 28.17 2.46
N VAL A 547 25.01 29.02 2.74
CA VAL A 547 23.74 29.08 2.00
C VAL A 547 23.56 30.46 1.41
N TYR A 548 23.34 30.53 0.10
CA TYR A 548 22.99 31.78 -0.57
C TYR A 548 21.51 31.76 -0.90
N SER A 549 20.79 32.84 -0.58
CA SER A 549 19.38 32.98 -0.87
C SER A 549 19.11 34.32 -1.57
N ALA A 550 18.56 34.27 -2.77
CA ALA A 550 18.21 35.42 -3.58
C ALA A 550 16.71 35.46 -3.84
N GLY A 551 16.14 36.68 -3.89
CA GLY A 551 14.69 36.85 -3.94
C GLY A 551 14.07 36.59 -2.57
N ILE A 552 14.57 37.28 -1.54
CA ILE A 552 14.03 37.20 -0.19
C ILE A 552 13.00 38.32 -0.06
N ASN A 553 11.73 37.94 -0.13
CA ASN A 553 10.62 38.86 0.13
C ASN A 553 10.45 39.07 1.66
N VAL A 554 9.24 39.38 2.11
CA VAL A 554 8.93 39.61 3.54
C VAL A 554 9.01 38.36 4.41
N GLU A 555 9.31 37.20 3.82
CA GLU A 555 9.22 35.88 4.42
C GLU A 555 10.59 35.18 4.35
N SER A 556 11.03 34.58 5.46
CA SER A 556 12.36 33.96 5.53
C SER A 556 12.36 32.66 6.34
N SER A 557 11.29 31.86 6.26
CA SER A 557 11.18 30.62 7.04
C SER A 557 12.18 29.56 6.59
N PHE A 558 12.50 29.48 5.30
CA PHE A 558 13.51 28.55 4.79
C PHE A 558 14.88 28.86 5.43
N GLU A 559 15.28 30.13 5.36
CA GLU A 559 16.55 30.65 5.90
C GLU A 559 16.59 30.46 7.42
N ALA A 560 15.49 30.75 8.12
CA ALA A 560 15.41 30.55 9.55
C ALA A 560 15.53 29.06 9.93
N ASP A 561 14.88 28.15 9.19
CA ASP A 561 14.86 26.73 9.49
C ASP A 561 16.21 26.05 9.18
N ILE A 562 16.90 26.46 8.11
CA ILE A 562 18.26 25.98 7.83
C ILE A 562 19.24 26.42 8.92
N ILE A 563 19.18 27.68 9.37
CA ILE A 563 20.02 28.19 10.47
C ILE A 563 19.73 27.41 11.75
N ARG A 564 18.46 27.15 12.09
CA ARG A 564 18.08 26.42 13.32
C ARG A 564 18.60 24.98 13.34
N ARG A 565 18.60 24.30 12.19
CA ARG A 565 18.92 22.86 12.11
C ARG A 565 20.38 22.56 11.82
N THR A 566 21.12 23.52 11.27
CA THR A 566 22.49 23.31 10.80
C THR A 566 23.45 24.35 11.39
N LYS A 567 24.74 24.19 11.07
CA LYS A 567 25.76 25.20 11.36
C LYS A 567 25.99 26.17 10.19
N CYS A 568 25.10 26.18 9.21
CA CYS A 568 25.27 27.02 8.03
C CYS A 568 25.16 28.51 8.40
N GLU A 569 25.92 29.32 7.67
CA GLU A 569 25.71 30.77 7.55
C GLU A 569 24.87 31.05 6.30
N VAL A 570 23.89 31.92 6.42
CA VAL A 570 22.97 32.31 5.34
C VAL A 570 23.29 33.71 4.88
N PHE A 571 23.50 33.87 3.58
CA PHE A 571 23.73 35.14 2.91
C PHE A 571 22.52 35.43 2.02
N GLY A 572 21.80 36.49 2.36
CA GLY A 572 20.59 36.92 1.69
C GLY A 572 20.84 38.09 0.75
N PHE A 573 20.32 38.01 -0.47
CA PHE A 573 20.47 39.02 -1.50
C PHE A 573 19.10 39.43 -2.05
N ASP A 574 18.63 40.62 -1.66
CA ASP A 574 17.40 41.17 -2.19
C ASP A 574 17.41 42.70 -2.10
N TYR A 575 17.17 43.38 -3.21
CA TYR A 575 17.15 44.84 -3.27
C TYR A 575 15.78 45.47 -2.96
N SER A 576 14.71 44.67 -3.04
CA SER A 576 13.32 45.09 -2.86
C SER A 576 12.95 45.25 -1.37
N VAL A 577 13.65 44.54 -0.47
CA VAL A 577 13.48 44.65 0.98
C VAL A 577 14.77 45.13 1.67
N ASP A 578 14.65 45.56 2.93
CA ASP A 578 15.77 46.13 3.69
C ASP A 578 16.48 45.11 4.60
N LYS A 579 15.86 43.96 4.85
CA LYS A 579 16.31 42.93 5.80
C LYS A 579 15.52 41.64 5.60
N PHE A 580 15.94 40.57 6.28
CA PHE A 580 15.18 39.32 6.34
C PHE A 580 13.79 39.49 6.98
N GLY A 581 12.93 38.50 6.75
CA GLY A 581 11.61 38.39 7.35
C GLY A 581 11.63 38.23 8.87
N PRO A 582 10.44 38.35 9.52
CA PRO A 582 10.30 38.26 10.96
C PRO A 582 10.77 36.92 11.55
N GLU A 583 10.83 35.85 10.75
CA GLU A 583 11.30 34.52 11.15
C GLU A 583 12.78 34.51 11.58
N ILE A 584 13.56 35.47 11.10
CA ILE A 584 14.96 35.73 11.49
C ILE A 584 15.04 36.97 12.37
N GLU A 585 14.43 38.09 11.96
CA GLU A 585 14.61 39.38 12.63
C GLU A 585 14.12 39.41 14.09
N ASN A 586 13.13 38.57 14.43
CA ASN A 586 12.62 38.49 15.80
C ASN A 586 13.49 37.64 16.74
N PHE A 587 14.49 36.92 16.22
CA PHE A 587 15.29 35.94 16.96
C PHE A 587 16.78 36.30 16.88
N ALA A 588 17.32 36.86 17.97
CA ALA A 588 18.70 37.36 18.00
C ALA A 588 19.73 36.27 17.68
N GLU A 589 19.48 35.05 18.13
CA GLU A 589 20.32 33.88 17.91
C GLU A 589 20.43 33.44 16.44
N LEU A 590 19.49 33.86 15.58
CA LEU A 590 19.54 33.55 14.14
C LEU A 590 20.28 34.63 13.36
N ARG A 591 20.15 35.90 13.78
CA ARG A 591 20.81 37.04 13.12
C ARG A 591 22.34 36.94 13.15
N GLU A 592 22.92 36.25 14.13
CA GLU A 592 24.37 36.06 14.20
C GLU A 592 24.93 35.28 12.99
N ARG A 593 24.11 34.47 12.33
CA ARG A 593 24.49 33.65 11.16
C ARG A 593 23.68 33.99 9.90
N ALA A 594 23.00 35.14 9.90
CA ALA A 594 22.23 35.62 8.78
C ALA A 594 22.76 36.98 8.34
N HIS A 595 23.22 37.08 7.09
CA HIS A 595 23.85 38.27 6.53
C HIS A 595 23.02 38.77 5.36
N PHE A 596 22.43 39.96 5.47
CA PHE A 596 21.54 40.50 4.44
C PHE A 596 22.23 41.61 3.64
N TYR A 597 22.05 41.59 2.32
CA TYR A 597 22.63 42.56 1.40
C TYR A 597 21.61 42.97 0.32
N LYS A 598 21.57 44.28 0.03
CA LYS A 598 20.70 44.85 -1.02
C LYS A 598 21.34 44.76 -2.39
N TYR A 599 21.62 43.55 -2.85
CA TYR A 599 22.25 43.28 -4.15
C TYR A 599 21.27 42.56 -5.07
N ALA A 600 21.39 42.80 -6.38
CA ALA A 600 20.73 42.00 -7.39
C ALA A 600 21.72 40.96 -7.93
N ILE A 601 21.29 39.69 -8.01
CA ILE A 601 22.07 38.67 -8.72
C ILE A 601 21.82 38.81 -10.22
N SER A 602 22.89 38.77 -11.00
CA SER A 602 22.85 38.97 -12.45
C SER A 602 23.90 38.11 -13.14
N GLY A 603 23.79 37.93 -14.46
CA GLY A 603 24.82 37.20 -15.20
C GLY A 603 26.03 38.04 -15.59
N LYS A 604 26.03 39.35 -15.29
CA LYS A 604 27.18 40.27 -15.50
C LYS A 604 27.27 41.32 -14.41
N ASP A 605 28.47 41.56 -13.92
CA ASP A 605 28.71 42.57 -12.89
C ASP A 605 28.44 44.00 -13.39
N ASP A 606 27.62 44.72 -12.65
CA ASP A 606 27.46 46.17 -12.75
C ASP A 606 27.26 46.74 -11.34
N HIS A 607 28.39 46.97 -10.66
CA HIS A 607 28.38 47.54 -9.31
C HIS A 607 27.95 49.01 -9.26
N HIS A 608 27.77 49.65 -10.42
CA HIS A 608 27.30 51.03 -10.53
C HIS A 608 25.81 51.13 -10.84
N ALA A 609 25.16 50.01 -11.18
CA ALA A 609 23.71 49.93 -11.32
C ALA A 609 23.01 50.23 -9.98
N ASN A 610 21.74 50.63 -10.08
CA ASN A 610 20.87 50.80 -8.92
C ASN A 610 19.64 49.89 -9.09
N PRO A 611 19.59 48.72 -8.41
CA PRO A 611 20.54 48.22 -7.42
C PRO A 611 21.87 47.70 -8.03
N PRO A 612 22.96 47.60 -7.25
CA PRO A 612 24.20 46.98 -7.71
C PRO A 612 23.97 45.54 -8.15
N ALA A 613 24.39 45.21 -9.36
CA ALA A 613 24.24 43.90 -9.97
C ALA A 613 25.55 43.12 -9.84
N TRP A 614 25.46 41.89 -9.35
CA TRP A 614 26.61 41.03 -9.09
C TRP A 614 26.44 39.67 -9.74
N THR A 615 27.53 39.11 -10.26
CA THR A 615 27.59 37.70 -10.64
C THR A 615 27.73 36.83 -9.40
N LEU A 616 27.26 35.59 -9.50
CA LEU A 616 27.44 34.61 -8.42
C LEU A 616 28.93 34.45 -8.05
N GLN A 617 29.81 34.46 -9.05
CA GLN A 617 31.25 34.39 -8.84
C GLN A 617 31.77 35.60 -8.07
N ALA A 618 31.44 36.82 -8.48
CA ALA A 618 31.90 38.03 -7.80
C ALA A 618 31.40 38.10 -6.34
N LEU A 619 30.17 37.65 -6.07
CA LEU A 619 29.66 37.53 -4.70
C LEU A 619 30.47 36.53 -3.86
N MET A 620 30.72 35.34 -4.41
CA MET A 620 31.54 34.33 -3.75
C MET A 620 32.94 34.86 -3.42
N GLU A 621 33.60 35.51 -4.38
CA GLU A 621 34.92 36.14 -4.18
C GLU A 621 34.87 37.25 -3.13
N HIS A 622 33.86 38.12 -3.19
CA HIS A 622 33.67 39.22 -2.24
C HIS A 622 33.49 38.74 -0.80
N HIS A 623 32.79 37.62 -0.60
CA HIS A 623 32.56 37.02 0.72
C HIS A 623 33.61 35.96 1.10
N GLY A 624 34.60 35.69 0.24
CA GLY A 624 35.66 34.72 0.52
C GLY A 624 35.19 33.26 0.53
N HIS A 625 34.11 32.95 -0.20
CA HIS A 625 33.58 31.60 -0.32
C HIS A 625 34.06 30.93 -1.60
N THR A 626 34.46 29.65 -1.50
CA THR A 626 34.85 28.85 -2.66
C THR A 626 33.75 27.89 -3.13
N PHE A 627 32.71 27.68 -2.31
CA PHE A 627 31.60 26.79 -2.61
C PHE A 627 30.36 27.17 -1.80
N ILE A 628 29.18 26.91 -2.37
CA ILE A 628 27.88 27.14 -1.73
C ILE A 628 27.18 25.79 -1.51
N ASP A 629 26.76 25.46 -0.30
CA ASP A 629 26.06 24.21 -0.02
C ASP A 629 24.66 24.17 -0.65
N ILE A 630 23.91 25.26 -0.47
CA ILE A 630 22.58 25.42 -1.02
C ILE A 630 22.46 26.82 -1.60
N LEU A 631 22.13 26.89 -2.88
CA LEU A 631 21.74 28.13 -3.55
C LEU A 631 20.21 28.13 -3.69
N LYS A 632 19.53 29.08 -3.05
CA LYS A 632 18.10 29.35 -3.23
C LYS A 632 17.95 30.57 -4.12
N VAL A 633 17.14 30.46 -5.17
CA VAL A 633 16.84 31.55 -6.08
C VAL A 633 15.35 31.50 -6.38
N ASP A 634 14.65 32.59 -6.10
CA ASP A 634 13.35 32.84 -6.70
C ASP A 634 13.57 33.38 -8.13
N ILE A 635 12.94 32.78 -9.15
CA ILE A 635 13.11 33.15 -10.55
C ILE A 635 11.81 33.75 -11.10
N GLU A 636 11.81 35.05 -11.27
CA GLU A 636 10.86 35.87 -12.01
C GLU A 636 11.45 36.25 -13.38
N SER A 637 10.74 35.96 -14.48
CA SER A 637 10.96 36.47 -15.86
C SER A 637 12.41 36.77 -16.30
N ALA A 638 13.00 37.88 -15.84
CA ALA A 638 14.37 38.31 -16.14
C ALA A 638 15.47 37.38 -15.58
N GLU A 639 15.20 36.60 -14.54
CA GLU A 639 16.17 35.75 -13.83
C GLU A 639 16.49 34.43 -14.54
N PHE A 640 15.68 34.02 -15.52
CA PHE A 640 16.03 32.91 -16.42
C PHE A 640 17.35 33.16 -17.14
N ASN A 641 17.60 34.42 -17.54
CA ASN A 641 18.85 34.83 -18.18
C ASN A 641 20.02 34.82 -17.17
N VAL A 642 19.78 35.15 -15.91
CA VAL A 642 20.82 35.24 -14.87
C VAL A 642 21.37 33.85 -14.52
N LEU A 643 20.49 32.90 -14.22
CA LEU A 643 20.92 31.52 -13.98
C LEU A 643 21.47 30.88 -15.25
N GLY A 644 20.85 31.15 -16.41
CA GLY A 644 21.33 30.67 -17.71
C GLY A 644 22.75 31.16 -18.04
N GLU A 645 23.05 32.44 -17.83
CA GLU A 645 24.39 33.01 -18.02
C GLU A 645 25.41 32.42 -17.04
N THR A 646 25.01 32.22 -15.78
CA THR A 646 25.85 31.55 -14.77
C THR A 646 26.20 30.13 -15.20
N VAL A 647 25.19 29.32 -15.55
CA VAL A 647 25.36 27.94 -16.01
C VAL A 647 26.24 27.89 -17.26
N ARG A 648 25.97 28.78 -18.22
CA ARG A 648 26.76 28.90 -19.45
C ARG A 648 28.23 29.22 -19.16
N TYR A 649 28.51 30.14 -18.24
CA TYR A 649 29.88 30.53 -17.88
C TYR A 649 30.73 29.35 -17.42
N TYR A 650 30.19 28.51 -16.52
CA TYR A 650 30.87 27.32 -15.99
C TYR A 650 30.94 26.20 -17.04
N LYS A 651 29.85 25.95 -17.76
CA LYS A 651 29.78 24.93 -18.83
C LYS A 651 30.75 25.20 -19.98
N GLU A 652 30.84 26.44 -20.48
CA GLU A 652 31.79 26.80 -21.55
C GLU A 652 33.26 26.66 -21.16
N ARG A 653 33.56 26.62 -19.85
CA ARG A 653 34.90 26.47 -19.29
C ARG A 653 35.20 25.07 -18.76
N ASP A 654 34.27 24.12 -18.92
CA ASP A 654 34.37 22.77 -18.37
C ASP A 654 34.62 22.77 -16.85
N LEU A 655 33.99 23.71 -16.14
CA LEU A 655 34.05 23.84 -14.69
C LEU A 655 32.73 23.36 -14.06
N PRO A 656 32.78 22.69 -12.90
CA PRO A 656 31.57 22.34 -12.17
C PRO A 656 30.89 23.61 -11.63
N LEU A 657 29.57 23.58 -11.56
CA LEU A 657 28.80 24.63 -10.89
C LEU A 657 29.24 24.75 -9.41
N PRO A 658 29.37 25.96 -8.86
CA PRO A 658 30.03 26.21 -7.58
C PRO A 658 29.11 25.99 -6.37
N PHE A 659 28.07 25.18 -6.53
CA PHE A 659 27.09 24.91 -5.48
C PHE A 659 26.61 23.46 -5.45
N GLY A 660 26.24 22.94 -4.27
CA GLY A 660 25.86 21.52 -4.11
C GLY A 660 24.39 21.23 -4.42
N GLN A 661 23.49 22.13 -4.03
CA GLN A 661 22.06 22.00 -4.28
C GLN A 661 21.50 23.34 -4.74
N LEU A 662 20.48 23.29 -5.59
CA LEU A 662 19.79 24.46 -6.10
C LEU A 662 18.29 24.35 -5.81
N GLN A 663 17.75 25.36 -5.13
CA GLN A 663 16.33 25.49 -4.82
C GLN A 663 15.77 26.61 -5.67
N LEU A 664 14.88 26.28 -6.60
CA LEU A 664 14.29 27.24 -7.54
C LEU A 664 12.80 27.34 -7.32
N GLU A 665 12.32 28.56 -7.16
CA GLU A 665 10.93 28.89 -7.47
C GLU A 665 10.87 29.37 -8.91
N ILE A 666 10.03 28.72 -9.73
CA ILE A 666 10.01 28.95 -11.17
C ILE A 666 8.67 29.59 -11.56
N HIS A 667 8.72 30.85 -12.00
CA HIS A 667 7.57 31.54 -12.60
C HIS A 667 7.59 31.37 -14.11
N SER A 668 6.89 30.35 -14.62
CA SER A 668 6.87 29.98 -16.04
C SER A 668 5.91 30.81 -16.90
N GLU A 669 5.30 31.85 -16.34
CA GLU A 669 4.38 32.73 -17.05
C GLU A 669 5.07 33.38 -18.25
N ASN A 670 4.41 33.34 -19.41
CA ASN A 670 4.87 33.99 -20.64
C ASN A 670 6.22 33.48 -21.20
N VAL A 671 6.71 32.33 -20.75
CA VAL A 671 7.89 31.68 -21.34
C VAL A 671 7.47 30.68 -22.42
N PRO A 672 7.92 30.84 -23.68
CA PRO A 672 7.68 29.85 -24.73
C PRO A 672 8.28 28.49 -24.38
N PHE A 673 7.58 27.40 -24.72
CA PHE A 673 7.99 26.04 -24.34
C PHE A 673 9.40 25.70 -24.82
N GLU A 674 9.76 26.07 -26.04
CA GLU A 674 11.07 25.79 -26.63
C GLU A 674 12.22 26.50 -25.89
N LYS A 675 11.98 27.70 -25.37
CA LYS A 675 12.96 28.43 -24.56
C LYS A 675 13.10 27.80 -23.18
N PHE A 676 11.98 27.40 -22.57
CA PHE A 676 11.98 26.72 -21.28
C PHE A 676 12.70 25.37 -21.36
N LEU A 677 12.40 24.59 -22.40
CA LEU A 677 13.06 23.31 -22.68
C LEU A 677 14.58 23.48 -22.83
N GLN A 678 15.03 24.44 -23.64
CA GLN A 678 16.46 24.69 -23.85
C GLN A 678 17.15 25.08 -22.53
N TRP A 679 16.54 25.98 -21.76
CA TRP A 679 17.07 26.39 -20.45
C TRP A 679 17.17 25.19 -19.49
N TRP A 680 16.14 24.34 -19.44
CA TRP A 680 16.13 23.14 -18.61
C TRP A 680 17.23 22.14 -19.00
N GLU A 681 17.39 21.89 -20.30
CA GLU A 681 18.44 21.01 -20.83
C GLU A 681 19.85 21.57 -20.56
N ASP A 682 20.01 22.90 -20.50
CA ASP A 682 21.26 23.52 -20.08
C ASP A 682 21.58 23.28 -18.60
N LEU A 683 20.59 23.27 -17.71
CA LEU A 683 20.75 22.86 -16.32
C LEU A 683 21.15 21.39 -16.20
N GLU A 684 20.47 20.51 -16.94
CA GLU A 684 20.77 19.07 -16.97
C GLU A 684 22.19 18.82 -17.50
N ALA A 685 22.59 19.50 -18.57
CA ALA A 685 23.92 19.41 -19.15
C ALA A 685 25.02 19.91 -18.19
N ALA A 686 24.70 20.83 -17.27
CA ALA A 686 25.61 21.31 -16.25
C ALA A 686 25.66 20.43 -14.98
N GLY A 687 24.96 19.29 -14.99
CA GLY A 687 24.99 18.32 -13.90
C GLY A 687 23.91 18.51 -12.84
N LEU A 688 22.89 19.34 -13.08
CA LEU A 688 21.76 19.49 -12.17
C LEU A 688 20.70 18.42 -12.43
N ARG A 689 20.21 17.81 -11.35
CA ARG A 689 19.16 16.78 -11.40
C ARG A 689 18.01 17.10 -10.47
N PRO A 690 16.77 17.24 -10.97
CA PRO A 690 15.60 17.55 -10.15
C PRO A 690 15.19 16.32 -9.33
N PHE A 691 15.20 16.46 -8.00
CA PHE A 691 14.83 15.38 -7.07
C PHE A 691 13.57 15.66 -6.27
N HIS A 692 13.06 16.89 -6.32
CA HIS A 692 11.75 17.22 -5.77
C HIS A 692 11.08 18.36 -6.55
N THR A 693 9.76 18.39 -6.52
CA THR A 693 8.96 19.52 -7.01
C THR A 693 7.69 19.70 -6.19
N GLU A 694 7.29 20.96 -5.95
CA GLU A 694 6.05 21.34 -5.26
C GLU A 694 5.37 22.45 -6.07
N THR A 695 4.35 22.10 -6.87
CA THR A 695 3.58 23.10 -7.63
C THR A 695 2.82 24.01 -6.68
N ASN A 696 2.91 25.33 -6.87
CA ASN A 696 2.26 26.30 -5.99
C ASN A 696 0.76 26.39 -6.29
N LEU A 697 -0.01 25.49 -5.66
CA LEU A 697 -1.48 25.43 -5.82
C LEU A 697 -2.21 26.58 -5.13
N ILE A 698 -1.55 27.34 -4.25
CA ILE A 698 -2.14 28.51 -3.61
C ILE A 698 -2.38 29.58 -4.66
N VAL A 699 -1.42 29.81 -5.57
CA VAL A 699 -1.59 30.76 -6.67
C VAL A 699 -2.79 30.38 -7.55
N VAL A 700 -2.91 29.10 -7.90
CA VAL A 700 -4.06 28.56 -8.67
C VAL A 700 -5.38 28.80 -7.93
N SER A 701 -5.43 28.51 -6.63
CA SER A 701 -6.66 28.58 -5.85
C SER A 701 -7.08 30.02 -5.56
N TRP A 702 -6.12 30.89 -5.29
CA TRP A 702 -6.34 32.29 -4.90
C TRP A 702 -6.61 33.19 -6.10
N TYR A 703 -5.77 33.12 -7.14
CA TYR A 703 -5.89 33.96 -8.33
C TYR A 703 -6.74 33.33 -9.44
N ARG A 704 -7.15 32.05 -9.29
CA ARG A 704 -7.91 31.29 -10.31
C ARG A 704 -7.19 31.23 -11.66
N THR A 705 -5.88 31.09 -11.63
CA THR A 705 -5.00 31.04 -12.80
C THR A 705 -4.51 29.62 -13.08
N LYS A 706 -3.72 29.45 -14.15
CA LYS A 706 -2.99 28.22 -14.43
C LYS A 706 -1.89 27.98 -13.39
N PRO A 707 -1.47 26.73 -13.15
CA PRO A 707 -0.36 26.41 -12.25
C PRO A 707 0.98 26.82 -12.87
N THR A 708 1.25 28.12 -12.98
CA THR A 708 2.44 28.67 -13.64
C THR A 708 3.65 28.82 -12.72
N TYR A 709 3.49 28.49 -11.45
CA TYR A 709 4.48 28.61 -10.38
C TYR A 709 4.80 27.23 -9.83
N SER A 710 6.07 26.85 -9.77
CA SER A 710 6.47 25.59 -9.16
C SER A 710 7.84 25.66 -8.52
N GLU A 711 7.95 25.03 -7.37
CA GLU A 711 9.20 24.80 -6.68
C GLU A 711 9.91 23.60 -7.26
N TYR A 712 11.22 23.71 -7.43
CA TYR A 712 12.10 22.62 -7.79
C TYR A 712 13.35 22.59 -6.93
N SER A 713 13.72 21.37 -6.54
CA SER A 713 14.95 21.08 -5.83
C SER A 713 15.86 20.26 -6.72
N PHE A 714 17.05 20.78 -7.00
CA PHE A 714 18.06 20.15 -7.83
C PHE A 714 19.28 19.74 -7.00
N LEU A 715 19.82 18.58 -7.34
CA LEU A 715 21.10 18.09 -6.84
C LEU A 715 22.17 18.32 -7.92
N ASN A 716 23.31 18.91 -7.57
CA ASN A 716 24.43 19.07 -8.48
C ASN A 716 25.37 17.86 -8.43
N ILE A 717 25.12 16.89 -9.30
CA ILE A 717 25.97 15.69 -9.38
C ILE A 717 27.30 15.92 -10.12
N GLY A 718 27.48 17.10 -10.74
CA GLY A 718 28.71 17.51 -11.41
C GLY A 718 29.76 18.07 -10.46
N ALA A 719 29.36 18.56 -9.28
CA ALA A 719 30.27 19.06 -8.25
C ALA A 719 30.64 17.98 -7.22
N SER A 720 31.74 18.20 -6.52
CA SER A 720 32.22 17.36 -5.42
C SER A 720 31.74 17.93 -4.09
N HIS A 721 30.74 17.31 -3.45
CA HIS A 721 30.21 17.74 -2.15
C HIS A 721 29.55 16.61 -1.33
N GLU A 722 29.13 16.91 -0.10
CA GLU A 722 28.85 15.97 0.99
C GLU A 722 27.68 15.01 0.76
N VAL A 723 26.80 15.34 -0.18
CA VAL A 723 25.61 14.54 -0.50
C VAL A 723 25.76 13.74 -1.80
N VAL A 724 26.89 13.86 -2.49
CA VAL A 724 27.22 13.07 -3.69
C VAL A 724 28.50 12.23 -3.52
N GLN A 725 29.05 12.21 -2.31
CA GLN A 725 30.24 11.43 -1.92
C GLN A 725 30.00 10.67 -0.61
N ASP A 726 30.68 9.54 -0.45
CA ASP A 726 30.62 8.69 0.75
C ASP A 726 31.26 9.35 1.98
#